data_AF-A0A7X3LKN9-F1
#
_entry.id   AF-A0A7X3LKN9-F1
#
_cell.length_a   1.000
_cell.length_b   1.000
_cell.length_c   1.000
_cell.angle_alpha   90.00
_cell.angle_beta   90.00
_cell.angle_gamma   90.00
#
_symmetry.space_group_name_H-M   'P 1'
#
loop_
_entity.id
_entity.type
_entity.pdbx_description
1 polymer ?
#
loop_
_entity_poly.entity_id
_entity_poly.type
_entity_poly.pdbx_seq_one_letter_code
_entity_poly.pdbx_strand_id
1 'polypeptide(L)'
;METTRKYKFCIKTCIPKVKDMNTWGDYYLAESLGEALKRKGHEYSIQVMTQWYTDQDRDANVVIHIRGLTAYIPKPNHFNIMWNISHPANVMIEEYNSYDLVLIASLLHHDKISALIEKPSDSFLQFTDANRFFPEYDNLHKSQILFVGNSRKVYRTIVKEAIDNSIPLSVVGENWSGIIDKKYIKSKWFSNNSLRLLYSSCNILLNDHWDDMKEYGFVNNRLFDALACRAIVINDNNPEILKIFPNAIIMDEYNPLVATINKINSSYESYCQNAITLQNEVLKHHTADIRAEQLLNLLESQFHIKKNHKMKGSTKVGISNKIRDMIIRKRGFGKLYKILNKPYKMVKKRMFQFAYYKSKVMPNKVTILKGEHRLICFLVSENGNQTTCGDFFSAKALGDELQKNYNYIPMYLSRNPYQWNDIPKNTDIVVSMLHDTDIGHVNVPKNSIKIAWMRSYVDQWIQSPQIYNYDGVITTSNYWDSIIRSNLPSDLCWGIVPLGLSNDFFLHKGRTTNDESRDIDVCFIGNISNYNRQVVRDLVLLDAFNFHFYGTLNTQFHHPWRKYHRGPIQHSDVYNIYSRSKLVIEDTTGMTYNTINLRTYEAAACGAFIIANDTPGLKELLDGNVDIYHDSDELMEKISFYLGHLETRKLLADRAQNIVRRNHTFRQRAELFHKIVSSKMK
;
A
#
# COMPACT_ATOMS: atom_id res chain seq x y z
N MET A 1 -50.26 -1.60 -1.28
CA MET A 1 -49.07 -2.38 -1.65
C MET A 1 -48.03 -1.40 -2.16
N GLU A 2 -47.11 -0.95 -1.31
CA GLU A 2 -45.94 -0.20 -1.77
C GLU A 2 -45.10 -1.13 -2.65
N THR A 3 -44.86 -0.72 -3.89
CA THR A 3 -43.98 -1.43 -4.81
C THR A 3 -42.56 -1.29 -4.28
N THR A 4 -42.02 -2.34 -3.65
CA THR A 4 -40.62 -2.38 -3.22
C THR A 4 -39.72 -2.14 -4.42
N ARG A 5 -38.84 -1.14 -4.31
CA ARG A 5 -38.00 -0.71 -5.43
C ARG A 5 -37.01 -1.83 -5.78
N LYS A 6 -37.12 -2.38 -6.98
CA LYS A 6 -36.17 -3.39 -7.46
C LYS A 6 -34.84 -2.74 -7.84
N TYR A 7 -33.76 -3.14 -7.17
CA TYR A 7 -32.40 -2.76 -7.51
C TYR A 7 -31.70 -3.86 -8.33
N LYS A 8 -30.85 -3.43 -9.27
CA LYS A 8 -29.82 -4.25 -9.90
C LYS A 8 -28.46 -3.89 -9.29
N PHE A 9 -27.86 -4.83 -8.58
CA PHE A 9 -26.56 -4.69 -7.94
C PHE A 9 -25.43 -5.21 -8.84
N CYS A 10 -24.28 -4.54 -8.80
CA CYS A 10 -23.02 -5.08 -9.30
C CYS A 10 -22.00 -5.05 -8.18
N ILE A 11 -21.55 -6.22 -7.74
CA ILE A 11 -20.57 -6.38 -6.66
C ILE A 11 -19.19 -6.55 -7.27
N LYS A 12 -18.33 -5.56 -7.08
CA LYS A 12 -16.94 -5.54 -7.57
C LYS A 12 -16.01 -6.07 -6.49
N THR A 13 -15.20 -7.06 -6.84
CA THR A 13 -14.22 -7.70 -5.95
C THR A 13 -12.79 -7.38 -6.38
N CYS A 14 -11.84 -7.41 -5.45
CA CYS A 14 -10.40 -7.21 -5.71
C CYS A 14 -9.70 -8.43 -6.32
N ILE A 15 -10.46 -9.38 -6.87
CA ILE A 15 -9.92 -10.60 -7.48
C ILE A 15 -9.33 -10.22 -8.85
N PRO A 16 -8.07 -10.59 -9.18
CA PRO A 16 -7.44 -10.13 -10.41
C PRO A 16 -8.16 -10.61 -11.67
N LYS A 17 -8.45 -11.91 -11.77
CA LYS A 17 -9.03 -12.54 -12.97
C LYS A 17 -10.04 -13.61 -12.57
N VAL A 18 -10.94 -13.95 -13.50
CA VAL A 18 -12.03 -14.92 -13.30
C VAL A 18 -11.52 -16.29 -12.81
N LYS A 19 -10.39 -16.76 -13.36
CA LYS A 19 -9.78 -18.05 -12.97
C LYS A 19 -9.37 -18.12 -11.49
N ASP A 20 -9.18 -16.97 -10.84
CA ASP A 20 -8.70 -16.89 -9.46
C ASP A 20 -9.86 -16.88 -8.45
N MET A 21 -11.13 -16.79 -8.89
CA MET A 21 -12.30 -16.58 -8.02
C MET A 21 -12.41 -17.61 -6.87
N ASN A 22 -12.19 -18.90 -7.17
CA ASN A 22 -12.31 -19.98 -6.18
C ASN A 22 -11.18 -20.02 -5.14
N THR A 23 -10.17 -19.16 -5.27
CA THR A 23 -9.03 -19.06 -4.33
C THR A 23 -9.16 -17.88 -3.37
N TRP A 24 -10.19 -17.04 -3.53
CA TRP A 24 -10.43 -15.84 -2.72
C TRP A 24 -11.73 -15.94 -1.93
N GLY A 25 -11.65 -15.70 -0.61
CA GLY A 25 -12.83 -15.60 0.25
C GLY A 25 -13.81 -14.49 -0.19
N ASP A 26 -13.29 -13.40 -0.76
CA ASP A 26 -14.05 -12.25 -1.25
C ASP A 26 -15.14 -12.64 -2.27
N TYR A 27 -14.88 -13.67 -3.09
CA TYR A 27 -15.88 -14.18 -4.04
C TYR A 27 -17.10 -14.74 -3.31
N TYR A 28 -16.85 -15.62 -2.35
CA TYR A 28 -17.90 -16.29 -1.58
C TYR A 28 -18.67 -15.31 -0.70
N LEU A 29 -18.00 -14.29 -0.15
CA LEU A 29 -18.66 -13.20 0.58
C LEU A 29 -19.57 -12.38 -0.33
N ALA A 30 -19.10 -12.04 -1.55
CA ALA A 30 -19.91 -11.34 -2.55
C ALA A 30 -21.12 -12.15 -2.99
N GLU A 31 -20.93 -13.45 -3.23
CA GLU A 31 -21.98 -14.38 -3.64
C GLU A 31 -23.06 -14.53 -2.56
N SER A 32 -22.67 -14.72 -1.30
CA SER A 32 -23.62 -14.84 -0.19
C SER A 32 -24.43 -13.55 0.02
N LEU A 33 -23.82 -12.36 -0.11
CA LEU A 33 -24.57 -11.09 -0.08
C LEU A 33 -25.54 -11.00 -1.27
N GLY A 34 -25.06 -11.35 -2.47
CA GLY A 34 -25.83 -11.32 -3.70
C GLY A 34 -27.06 -12.23 -3.65
N GLU A 35 -26.90 -13.48 -3.22
CA GLU A 35 -28.01 -14.43 -3.07
C GLU A 35 -29.02 -13.99 -2.00
N ALA A 36 -28.57 -13.38 -0.90
CA ALA A 36 -29.46 -12.78 0.10
C ALA A 36 -30.27 -11.60 -0.48
N LEU A 37 -29.64 -10.71 -1.25
CA LEU A 37 -30.34 -9.63 -1.95
C LEU A 37 -31.34 -10.16 -2.99
N LYS A 38 -30.99 -11.25 -3.68
CA LYS A 38 -31.86 -11.92 -4.64
C LYS A 38 -33.10 -12.52 -3.98
N ARG A 39 -32.96 -13.18 -2.82
CA ARG A 39 -34.09 -13.67 -2.02
C ARG A 39 -35.05 -12.54 -1.61
N LYS A 40 -34.53 -11.32 -1.43
CA LYS A 40 -35.34 -10.11 -1.16
C LYS A 40 -35.89 -9.44 -2.43
N GLY A 41 -35.79 -10.08 -3.60
CA GLY A 41 -36.41 -9.64 -4.86
C GLY A 41 -35.53 -8.77 -5.76
N HIS A 42 -34.24 -8.64 -5.47
CA HIS A 42 -33.29 -7.87 -6.28
C HIS A 42 -32.51 -8.72 -7.29
N GLU A 43 -31.77 -8.08 -8.18
CA GLU A 43 -30.84 -8.74 -9.10
C GLU A 43 -29.41 -8.38 -8.71
N TYR A 44 -28.46 -9.28 -8.91
CA TYR A 44 -27.04 -8.99 -8.69
C TYR A 44 -26.16 -9.64 -9.77
N SER A 45 -24.96 -9.09 -9.89
CA SER A 45 -23.84 -9.64 -10.67
C SER A 45 -22.55 -9.43 -9.89
N ILE A 46 -21.53 -10.26 -10.14
CA ILE A 46 -20.20 -10.12 -9.54
C ILE A 46 -19.20 -9.82 -10.64
N GLN A 47 -18.29 -8.88 -10.39
CA GLN A 47 -17.19 -8.55 -11.29
C GLN A 47 -15.84 -8.66 -10.59
N VAL A 48 -14.87 -9.22 -11.31
CA VAL A 48 -13.45 -9.21 -10.95
C VAL A 48 -12.75 -7.97 -11.55
N MET A 49 -11.50 -7.71 -11.18
CA MET A 49 -10.76 -6.50 -11.57
C MET A 49 -10.71 -6.27 -13.08
N THR A 50 -10.43 -7.31 -13.88
CA THR A 50 -10.41 -7.21 -15.35
C THR A 50 -11.75 -6.80 -15.98
N GLN A 51 -12.85 -6.85 -15.22
CA GLN A 51 -14.19 -6.51 -15.71
C GLN A 51 -14.71 -5.15 -15.20
N TRP A 52 -14.04 -4.52 -14.23
CA TRP A 52 -14.53 -3.33 -13.52
C TRP A 52 -14.92 -2.15 -14.43
N TYR A 53 -14.22 -1.99 -15.56
CA TYR A 53 -14.40 -0.86 -16.48
C TYR A 53 -15.02 -1.27 -17.82
N THR A 54 -15.58 -2.49 -17.91
CA THR A 54 -16.40 -2.91 -19.05
C THR A 54 -17.81 -2.33 -18.95
N ASP A 55 -18.60 -2.44 -20.03
CA ASP A 55 -20.00 -1.96 -20.06
C ASP A 55 -21.03 -2.95 -19.48
N GLN A 56 -20.58 -4.08 -18.93
CA GLN A 56 -21.47 -5.13 -18.39
C GLN A 56 -22.30 -4.67 -17.19
N ASP A 57 -21.87 -3.62 -16.49
CA ASP A 57 -22.57 -3.03 -15.34
C ASP A 57 -23.47 -1.85 -15.73
N ARG A 58 -23.64 -1.53 -17.02
CA ARG A 58 -24.39 -0.35 -17.49
C ARG A 58 -25.79 -0.23 -16.89
N ASP A 59 -26.47 -1.37 -16.73
CA ASP A 59 -27.85 -1.43 -16.20
C ASP A 59 -27.90 -1.52 -14.67
N ALA A 60 -26.76 -1.62 -13.98
CA ALA A 60 -26.69 -1.67 -12.53
C ALA A 60 -27.10 -0.32 -11.93
N ASN A 61 -27.98 -0.37 -10.92
CA ASN A 61 -28.41 0.81 -10.18
C ASN A 61 -27.46 1.12 -9.02
N VAL A 62 -26.90 0.07 -8.43
CA VAL A 62 -26.03 0.13 -7.25
C VAL A 62 -24.78 -0.68 -7.52
N VAL A 63 -23.62 -0.08 -7.31
CA VAL A 63 -22.33 -0.78 -7.35
C VAL A 63 -21.79 -0.89 -5.94
N ILE A 64 -21.44 -2.09 -5.51
CA ILE A 64 -20.78 -2.33 -4.22
C ILE A 64 -19.35 -2.74 -4.52
N HIS A 65 -18.38 -1.96 -4.10
CA HIS A 65 -16.98 -2.36 -4.15
C HIS A 65 -16.59 -3.01 -2.82
N ILE A 66 -16.36 -4.32 -2.83
CA ILE A 66 -15.70 -5.03 -1.74
C ILE A 66 -14.22 -4.66 -1.78
N ARG A 67 -13.86 -3.65 -0.98
CA ARG A 67 -12.52 -3.12 -0.92
C ARG A 67 -11.63 -4.02 -0.07
N GLY A 68 -10.67 -4.64 -0.75
CA GLY A 68 -9.56 -5.41 -0.17
C GLY A 68 -8.22 -4.75 -0.44
N LEU A 69 -7.42 -5.31 -1.36
CA LEU A 69 -6.08 -4.78 -1.68
C LEU A 69 -6.07 -3.63 -2.69
N THR A 70 -7.00 -3.62 -3.65
CA THR A 70 -6.95 -2.68 -4.78
C THR A 70 -8.08 -1.64 -4.76
N ALA A 71 -7.76 -0.39 -5.07
CA ALA A 71 -8.73 0.69 -5.21
C ALA A 71 -9.52 0.58 -6.53
N TYR A 72 -10.80 0.96 -6.50
CA TYR A 72 -11.68 1.07 -7.66
C TYR A 72 -12.10 2.52 -7.82
N ILE A 73 -12.13 3.02 -9.07
CA ILE A 73 -12.60 4.37 -9.39
C ILE A 73 -14.10 4.28 -9.74
N PRO A 74 -15.00 4.85 -8.91
CA PRO A 74 -16.44 4.73 -9.13
C PRO A 74 -16.91 5.39 -10.43
N LYS A 75 -17.79 4.72 -11.18
CA LYS A 75 -18.44 5.33 -12.35
C LYS A 75 -19.59 6.23 -11.90
N PRO A 76 -19.72 7.46 -12.42
CA PRO A 76 -20.65 8.48 -11.91
C PRO A 76 -22.14 8.19 -12.18
N ASN A 77 -22.46 7.20 -13.01
CA ASN A 77 -23.83 6.81 -13.36
C ASN A 77 -24.48 5.82 -12.38
N HIS A 78 -23.70 5.22 -11.48
CA HIS A 78 -24.21 4.30 -10.45
C HIS A 78 -24.34 5.01 -9.09
N PHE A 79 -25.12 4.42 -8.18
CA PHE A 79 -24.95 4.69 -6.75
C PHE A 79 -23.82 3.81 -6.23
N ASN A 80 -22.69 4.41 -5.85
CA ASN A 80 -21.47 3.68 -5.55
C ASN A 80 -21.28 3.52 -4.05
N ILE A 81 -21.17 2.28 -3.59
CA ILE A 81 -20.95 1.91 -2.20
C ILE A 81 -19.55 1.33 -2.07
N MET A 82 -18.75 1.88 -1.17
CA MET A 82 -17.53 1.22 -0.72
C MET A 82 -17.87 0.32 0.46
N TRP A 83 -17.46 -0.94 0.42
CA TRP A 83 -17.44 -1.79 1.60
C TRP A 83 -15.99 -2.14 1.91
N ASN A 84 -15.40 -1.40 2.86
CA ASN A 84 -14.06 -1.67 3.36
C ASN A 84 -14.11 -2.94 4.21
N ILE A 85 -13.53 -4.05 3.73
CA ILE A 85 -13.52 -5.33 4.46
C ILE A 85 -12.16 -5.70 5.01
N SER A 86 -11.08 -5.13 4.47
CA SER A 86 -9.70 -5.40 4.89
C SER A 86 -8.78 -4.26 4.47
N HIS A 87 -7.53 -4.32 4.93
CA HIS A 87 -6.45 -3.41 4.60
C HIS A 87 -6.75 -1.90 4.72
N PRO A 88 -7.36 -1.45 5.84
CA PRO A 88 -7.72 -0.05 6.05
C PRO A 88 -6.52 0.91 5.99
N ALA A 89 -5.31 0.45 6.34
CA ALA A 89 -4.09 1.24 6.25
C ALA A 89 -3.75 1.70 4.82
N ASN A 90 -4.30 1.02 3.81
CA ASN A 90 -4.08 1.30 2.39
C ASN A 90 -5.19 2.17 1.78
N VAL A 91 -6.12 2.70 2.57
CA VAL A 91 -7.27 3.46 2.08
C VAL A 91 -7.19 4.92 2.53
N MET A 92 -7.16 5.82 1.56
CA MET A 92 -7.07 7.26 1.80
C MET A 92 -8.46 7.89 2.02
N ILE A 93 -8.51 9.01 2.75
CA ILE A 93 -9.74 9.79 2.98
C ILE A 93 -10.38 10.22 1.65
N GLU A 94 -9.58 10.58 0.66
CA GLU A 94 -10.04 10.94 -0.68
C GLU A 94 -10.69 9.76 -1.41
N GLU A 95 -10.20 8.54 -1.17
CA GLU A 95 -10.79 7.33 -1.73
C GLU A 95 -12.18 7.10 -1.13
N TYR A 96 -12.33 7.15 0.20
CA TYR A 96 -13.64 7.08 0.87
C TYR A 96 -14.61 8.14 0.31
N ASN A 97 -14.12 9.37 0.12
CA ASN A 97 -14.91 10.49 -0.41
C ASN A 97 -15.27 10.37 -1.89
N SER A 98 -14.72 9.39 -2.63
CA SER A 98 -15.07 9.13 -4.03
C SER A 98 -16.38 8.35 -4.20
N TYR A 99 -16.91 7.74 -3.13
CA TYR A 99 -18.15 6.95 -3.15
C TYR A 99 -19.37 7.77 -2.71
N ASP A 100 -20.56 7.20 -2.89
CA ASP A 100 -21.83 7.77 -2.41
C ASP A 100 -22.15 7.35 -0.96
N LEU A 101 -21.72 6.15 -0.56
CA LEU A 101 -21.91 5.57 0.78
C LEU A 101 -20.67 4.73 1.14
N VAL A 102 -20.19 4.87 2.38
CA VAL A 102 -19.01 4.14 2.88
C VAL A 102 -19.43 3.19 4.00
N LEU A 103 -19.21 1.90 3.80
CA LEU A 103 -19.49 0.84 4.75
C LEU A 103 -18.17 0.26 5.25
N ILE A 104 -18.02 0.07 6.56
CA ILE A 104 -16.74 -0.31 7.19
C ILE A 104 -16.94 -1.57 8.04
N ALA A 105 -16.15 -2.61 7.80
CA ALA A 105 -16.22 -3.88 8.54
C ALA A 105 -15.55 -3.83 9.94
N SER A 106 -15.67 -2.70 10.62
CA SER A 106 -15.12 -2.42 11.95
C SER A 106 -15.92 -1.28 12.60
N LEU A 107 -16.27 -1.41 13.88
CA LEU A 107 -16.90 -0.32 14.64
C LEU A 107 -15.82 0.72 14.99
N LEU A 108 -14.69 0.26 15.52
CA LEU A 108 -13.55 1.10 15.89
C LEU A 108 -13.05 1.99 14.75
N HIS A 109 -12.88 1.45 13.55
CA HIS A 109 -12.42 2.24 12.41
C HIS A 109 -13.50 3.16 11.88
N HIS A 110 -14.76 2.75 11.92
CA HIS A 110 -15.89 3.59 11.53
C HIS A 110 -16.01 4.83 12.43
N ASP A 111 -15.90 4.67 13.75
CA ASP A 111 -15.91 5.79 14.70
C ASP A 111 -14.81 6.82 14.38
N LYS A 112 -13.61 6.35 14.01
CA LYS A 112 -12.48 7.23 13.64
C LYS A 112 -12.68 7.92 12.29
N ILE A 113 -13.10 7.16 11.28
CA ILE A 113 -13.17 7.66 9.89
C ILE A 113 -14.41 8.51 9.65
N SER A 114 -15.53 8.21 10.29
CA SER A 114 -16.80 8.94 10.09
C SER A 114 -16.68 10.44 10.39
N ALA A 115 -15.79 10.83 11.29
CA ALA A 115 -15.48 12.24 11.59
C ALA A 115 -14.60 12.93 10.52
N LEU A 116 -13.93 12.17 9.67
CA LEU A 116 -12.93 12.66 8.70
C LEU A 116 -13.44 12.67 7.27
N ILE A 117 -14.50 11.92 6.95
CA ILE A 117 -15.07 11.82 5.60
C ILE A 117 -16.33 12.66 5.45
N GLU A 118 -16.57 13.16 4.25
CA GLU A 118 -17.74 13.99 3.91
C GLU A 118 -18.96 13.14 3.51
N LYS A 119 -18.76 11.84 3.33
CA LYS A 119 -19.78 10.89 2.84
C LYS A 119 -20.51 10.21 3.99
N PRO A 120 -21.81 9.88 3.81
CA PRO A 120 -22.50 9.05 4.78
C PRO A 120 -21.74 7.73 4.95
N SER A 121 -21.63 7.28 6.19
CA SER A 121 -20.94 6.04 6.51
C SER A 121 -21.59 5.29 7.65
N ASP A 122 -21.43 3.97 7.64
CA ASP A 122 -21.92 3.10 8.71
C ASP A 122 -20.98 1.90 8.92
N SER A 123 -21.05 1.35 10.12
CA SER A 123 -20.46 0.07 10.46
C SER A 123 -21.25 -1.07 9.77
N PHE A 124 -20.55 -1.86 8.98
CA PHE A 124 -21.12 -2.98 8.23
C PHE A 124 -20.14 -4.16 8.27
N LEU A 125 -20.25 -4.93 9.36
CA LEU A 125 -19.39 -6.09 9.61
C LEU A 125 -19.59 -7.18 8.55
N GLN A 126 -18.62 -8.06 8.40
CA GLN A 126 -18.78 -9.30 7.64
C GLN A 126 -19.82 -10.24 8.33
N PHE A 127 -20.09 -11.39 7.73
CA PHE A 127 -21.23 -12.23 8.10
C PHE A 127 -21.07 -13.69 7.66
N THR A 128 -21.85 -14.58 8.26
CA THR A 128 -21.97 -15.98 7.82
C THR A 128 -23.11 -16.16 6.82
N ASP A 129 -22.96 -17.12 5.91
CA ASP A 129 -24.09 -17.65 5.15
C ASP A 129 -24.66 -18.87 5.86
N ALA A 130 -25.80 -18.70 6.52
CA ALA A 130 -26.44 -19.75 7.31
C ALA A 130 -26.91 -20.96 6.47
N ASN A 131 -27.02 -20.83 5.14
CA ASN A 131 -27.30 -21.95 4.26
C ASN A 131 -26.04 -22.76 3.89
N ARG A 132 -24.85 -22.20 4.13
CA ARG A 132 -23.55 -22.81 3.80
C ARG A 132 -22.79 -23.26 5.05
N PHE A 133 -22.92 -22.54 6.16
CA PHE A 133 -22.20 -22.79 7.40
C PHE A 133 -23.18 -23.13 8.51
N PHE A 134 -23.22 -24.42 8.85
CA PHE A 134 -24.00 -25.01 9.92
C PHE A 134 -23.23 -26.23 10.47
N PRO A 135 -23.55 -26.71 11.69
CA PRO A 135 -22.84 -27.83 12.28
C PRO A 135 -23.03 -29.11 11.45
N GLU A 136 -21.94 -29.63 10.91
CA GLU A 136 -21.94 -30.92 10.19
C GLU A 136 -20.60 -31.62 10.44
N TYR A 137 -20.57 -32.51 11.42
CA TYR A 137 -19.39 -33.28 11.76
C TYR A 137 -19.09 -34.34 10.69
N ASP A 138 -17.82 -34.47 10.32
CA ASP A 138 -17.33 -35.51 9.44
C ASP A 138 -16.01 -36.09 9.96
N ASN A 139 -16.01 -37.40 10.21
CA ASN A 139 -14.87 -38.11 10.75
C ASN A 139 -13.64 -38.06 9.82
N LEU A 140 -13.81 -37.95 8.50
CA LEU A 140 -12.70 -37.85 7.54
C LEU A 140 -11.92 -36.54 7.69
N HIS A 141 -12.60 -35.48 8.13
CA HIS A 141 -12.05 -34.14 8.25
C HIS A 141 -11.55 -33.80 9.66
N LYS A 142 -11.66 -34.74 10.61
CA LYS A 142 -11.26 -34.56 12.01
C LYS A 142 -9.84 -33.98 12.15
N SER A 143 -9.69 -33.01 13.05
CA SER A 143 -8.40 -32.43 13.43
C SER A 143 -8.41 -31.96 14.89
N GLN A 144 -7.25 -31.97 15.56
CA GLN A 144 -7.18 -31.44 16.92
C GLN A 144 -7.17 -29.91 16.87
N ILE A 145 -6.14 -29.33 16.27
CA ILE A 145 -6.02 -27.90 16.06
C ILE A 145 -6.00 -27.62 14.56
N LEU A 146 -6.86 -26.74 14.07
CA LEU A 146 -6.99 -26.42 12.65
C LEU A 146 -6.68 -24.94 12.40
N PHE A 147 -5.96 -24.66 11.31
CA PHE A 147 -5.87 -23.34 10.72
C PHE A 147 -6.28 -23.41 9.24
N VAL A 148 -7.22 -22.56 8.82
CA VAL A 148 -7.64 -22.46 7.41
C VAL A 148 -7.35 -21.09 6.85
N GLY A 149 -6.42 -20.98 5.91
CA GLY A 149 -6.13 -19.72 5.24
C GLY A 149 -4.84 -19.76 4.45
N ASN A 150 -4.72 -18.91 3.43
CA ASN A 150 -3.51 -18.79 2.62
C ASN A 150 -2.44 -18.00 3.38
N SER A 151 -1.18 -18.44 3.33
CA SER A 151 -0.08 -17.69 3.96
C SER A 151 0.18 -16.33 3.27
N ARG A 152 -0.09 -16.27 1.96
CA ARG A 152 0.35 -15.19 1.05
C ARG A 152 1.84 -14.85 1.21
N LYS A 153 2.68 -15.87 1.44
CA LYS A 153 4.12 -15.75 1.68
C LYS A 153 4.50 -15.05 3.00
N VAL A 154 3.58 -14.97 3.96
CA VAL A 154 3.82 -14.42 5.30
C VAL A 154 3.72 -15.52 6.34
N TYR A 155 4.63 -15.50 7.32
CA TYR A 155 4.57 -16.41 8.46
C TYR A 155 3.61 -15.84 9.52
N ARG A 156 2.45 -16.48 9.69
CA ARG A 156 1.40 -16.03 10.61
C ARG A 156 1.75 -16.38 12.06
N THR A 157 1.65 -15.41 12.97
CA THR A 157 2.06 -15.54 14.37
C THR A 157 1.40 -16.71 15.09
N ILE A 158 0.07 -16.86 14.97
CA ILE A 158 -0.65 -17.96 15.66
C ILE A 158 -0.25 -19.36 15.14
N VAL A 159 0.14 -19.47 13.87
CA VAL A 159 0.66 -20.71 13.27
C VAL A 159 2.09 -20.97 13.73
N LYS A 160 2.92 -19.92 13.79
CA LYS A 160 4.28 -20.00 14.31
C LYS A 160 4.29 -20.46 15.77
N GLU A 161 3.49 -19.83 16.63
CA GLU A 161 3.38 -20.22 18.04
C GLU A 161 2.92 -21.66 18.21
N ALA A 162 1.98 -22.13 17.39
CA ALA A 162 1.55 -23.52 17.41
C ALA A 162 2.70 -24.49 17.07
N ILE A 163 3.47 -24.19 16.03
CA ILE A 163 4.60 -25.03 15.58
C ILE A 163 5.74 -25.01 16.60
N ASP A 164 6.14 -23.83 17.07
CA ASP A 164 7.24 -23.64 18.03
C ASP A 164 6.97 -24.39 19.35
N ASN A 165 5.69 -24.50 19.74
CA ASN A 165 5.26 -25.24 20.93
C ASN A 165 4.84 -26.69 20.64
N SER A 166 5.16 -27.23 19.45
CA SER A 166 4.86 -28.61 19.07
C SER A 166 3.37 -29.01 19.19
N ILE A 167 2.46 -28.04 18.97
CA ILE A 167 1.02 -28.28 18.97
C ILE A 167 0.63 -29.09 17.72
N PRO A 168 -0.30 -30.07 17.82
CA PRO A 168 -0.73 -30.91 16.71
C PRO A 168 -1.63 -30.15 15.71
N LEU A 169 -1.01 -29.21 14.99
CA LEU A 169 -1.65 -28.31 14.03
C LEU A 169 -1.87 -28.97 12.67
N SER A 170 -3.05 -28.78 12.10
CA SER A 170 -3.35 -29.02 10.69
C SER A 170 -3.61 -27.70 9.97
N VAL A 171 -2.94 -27.47 8.85
CA VAL A 171 -3.07 -26.25 8.02
C VAL A 171 -3.70 -26.60 6.69
N VAL A 172 -4.73 -25.85 6.30
CA VAL A 172 -5.38 -25.93 4.99
C VAL A 172 -5.30 -24.57 4.30
N GLY A 173 -4.64 -24.51 3.14
CA GLY A 173 -4.50 -23.29 2.34
C GLY A 173 -3.23 -23.25 1.50
N GLU A 174 -3.10 -22.22 0.66
CA GLU A 174 -2.01 -22.08 -0.29
C GLU A 174 -0.81 -21.30 0.28
N ASN A 175 0.33 -21.40 -0.42
CA ASN A 175 1.57 -20.66 -0.17
C ASN A 175 2.30 -20.99 1.15
N TRP A 176 1.93 -22.06 1.84
CA TRP A 176 2.61 -22.51 3.07
C TRP A 176 3.93 -23.26 2.83
N SER A 177 4.11 -23.82 1.63
CA SER A 177 5.34 -24.55 1.28
C SER A 177 6.56 -23.62 1.35
N GLY A 178 7.58 -24.01 2.12
CA GLY A 178 8.78 -23.21 2.35
C GLY A 178 8.67 -22.24 3.53
N ILE A 179 7.49 -22.11 4.16
CA ILE A 179 7.29 -21.33 5.39
C ILE A 179 7.18 -22.26 6.59
N ILE A 180 6.42 -23.35 6.43
CA ILE A 180 6.24 -24.38 7.46
C ILE A 180 6.57 -25.76 6.89
N ASP A 181 6.90 -26.70 7.78
CA ASP A 181 7.11 -28.10 7.42
C ASP A 181 5.85 -28.69 6.76
N LYS A 182 6.06 -29.46 5.68
CA LYS A 182 4.99 -30.12 4.91
C LYS A 182 4.11 -31.01 5.79
N LYS A 183 4.62 -31.56 6.89
CA LYS A 183 3.84 -32.41 7.81
C LYS A 183 2.61 -31.70 8.41
N TYR A 184 2.65 -30.36 8.53
CA TYR A 184 1.51 -29.58 9.04
C TYR A 184 0.49 -29.25 7.96
N ILE A 185 0.82 -29.37 6.67
CA ILE A 185 -0.04 -28.96 5.55
C ILE A 185 -0.93 -30.13 5.13
N LYS A 186 -2.22 -30.09 5.48
CA LYS A 186 -3.22 -31.12 5.13
C LYS A 186 -3.67 -31.03 3.68
N SER A 187 -3.88 -29.81 3.17
CA SER A 187 -4.21 -29.56 1.77
C SER A 187 -3.87 -28.12 1.37
N LYS A 188 -3.60 -27.90 0.08
CA LYS A 188 -3.43 -26.56 -0.50
C LYS A 188 -4.75 -25.83 -0.70
N TRP A 189 -5.85 -26.56 -0.87
CA TRP A 189 -7.15 -25.98 -1.17
C TRP A 189 -8.29 -26.84 -0.58
N PHE A 190 -9.39 -26.18 -0.24
CA PHE A 190 -10.62 -26.82 0.19
C PHE A 190 -11.82 -26.01 -0.30
N SER A 191 -12.86 -26.71 -0.76
CA SER A 191 -14.05 -26.06 -1.30
C SER A 191 -14.79 -25.27 -0.23
N ASN A 192 -15.10 -24.00 -0.51
CA ASN A 192 -15.89 -23.17 0.41
C ASN A 192 -17.29 -23.77 0.67
N ASN A 193 -17.87 -24.44 -0.34
CA ASN A 193 -19.17 -25.12 -0.22
C ASN A 193 -19.18 -26.29 0.78
N SER A 194 -18.01 -26.81 1.15
CA SER A 194 -17.87 -27.92 2.10
C SER A 194 -17.07 -27.51 3.34
N LEU A 195 -16.62 -26.26 3.44
CA LEU A 195 -15.68 -25.79 4.45
C LEU A 195 -16.20 -25.96 5.90
N ARG A 196 -17.52 -25.94 6.08
CA ARG A 196 -18.17 -26.29 7.36
C ARG A 196 -17.72 -27.65 7.91
N LEU A 197 -17.42 -28.64 7.05
CA LEU A 197 -16.98 -29.97 7.48
C LEU A 197 -15.64 -29.90 8.22
N LEU A 198 -14.72 -29.02 7.78
CA LEU A 198 -13.47 -28.79 8.50
C LEU A 198 -13.72 -28.08 9.84
N TYR A 199 -14.54 -27.04 9.84
CA TYR A 199 -14.83 -26.25 11.04
C TYR A 199 -15.60 -27.03 12.11
N SER A 200 -16.58 -27.83 11.72
CA SER A 200 -17.36 -28.67 12.63
C SER A 200 -16.64 -29.93 13.11
N SER A 201 -15.50 -30.27 12.49
CA SER A 201 -14.74 -31.49 12.83
C SER A 201 -13.39 -31.21 13.48
N CYS A 202 -13.06 -29.94 13.76
CA CYS A 202 -11.88 -29.60 14.55
C CYS A 202 -12.23 -29.43 16.03
N ASN A 203 -11.32 -29.80 16.95
CA ASN A 203 -11.54 -29.51 18.37
C ASN A 203 -11.37 -28.01 18.65
N ILE A 204 -10.34 -27.39 18.07
CA ILE A 204 -10.06 -25.95 18.17
C ILE A 204 -9.67 -25.40 16.79
N LEU A 205 -10.26 -24.28 16.40
CA LEU A 205 -9.89 -23.51 15.21
C LEU A 205 -9.05 -22.29 15.62
N LEU A 206 -7.93 -22.08 14.93
CA LEU A 206 -7.12 -20.88 15.06
C LEU A 206 -7.56 -19.85 14.02
N ASN A 207 -7.81 -18.62 14.47
CA ASN A 207 -8.17 -17.49 13.64
C ASN A 207 -7.20 -16.32 13.85
N ASP A 208 -6.74 -15.73 12.75
CA ASP A 208 -5.89 -14.55 12.77
C ASP A 208 -6.33 -13.51 11.75
N HIS A 209 -5.81 -12.29 11.93
CA HIS A 209 -6.01 -11.16 11.06
C HIS A 209 -4.65 -10.67 10.52
N TRP A 210 -4.71 -9.90 9.44
CA TRP A 210 -3.57 -9.06 9.08
C TRP A 210 -3.34 -8.02 10.18
N ASP A 211 -2.09 -7.57 10.36
CA ASP A 211 -1.77 -6.66 11.47
C ASP A 211 -2.55 -5.35 11.40
N ASP A 212 -2.74 -4.78 10.21
CA ASP A 212 -3.59 -3.62 10.01
C ASP A 212 -5.06 -3.92 10.34
N MET A 213 -5.59 -5.07 9.92
CA MET A 213 -6.94 -5.46 10.26
C MET A 213 -7.14 -5.58 11.78
N LYS A 214 -6.22 -6.23 12.49
CA LYS A 214 -6.24 -6.38 13.95
C LYS A 214 -6.20 -5.01 14.64
N GLU A 215 -5.27 -4.15 14.24
CA GLU A 215 -5.11 -2.81 14.79
C GLU A 215 -6.37 -1.95 14.63
N TYR A 216 -6.89 -1.87 13.41
CA TYR A 216 -8.03 -1.03 13.11
C TYR A 216 -9.36 -1.68 13.49
N GLY A 217 -9.34 -2.88 14.11
CA GLY A 217 -10.54 -3.55 14.64
C GLY A 217 -11.41 -4.17 13.55
N PHE A 218 -10.84 -4.64 12.45
CA PHE A 218 -11.54 -5.37 11.40
C PHE A 218 -11.64 -6.84 11.77
N VAL A 219 -12.86 -7.38 11.69
CA VAL A 219 -13.12 -8.80 11.94
C VAL A 219 -13.36 -9.53 10.62
N ASN A 220 -12.57 -10.58 10.37
CA ASN A 220 -12.61 -11.35 9.13
C ASN A 220 -13.83 -12.28 9.06
N ASN A 221 -14.13 -12.79 7.85
CA ASN A 221 -15.25 -13.71 7.65
C ASN A 221 -15.11 -15.05 8.38
N ARG A 222 -13.87 -15.54 8.55
CA ARG A 222 -13.58 -16.86 9.11
C ARG A 222 -14.21 -17.01 10.49
N LEU A 223 -14.16 -15.97 11.33
CA LEU A 223 -14.77 -16.01 12.65
C LEU A 223 -16.28 -16.29 12.55
N PHE A 224 -17.01 -15.54 11.72
CA PHE A 224 -18.46 -15.72 11.58
C PHE A 224 -18.82 -17.11 11.05
N ASP A 225 -18.12 -17.58 10.02
CA ASP A 225 -18.34 -18.90 9.44
C ASP A 225 -18.06 -20.03 10.44
N ALA A 226 -16.97 -19.91 11.20
CA ALA A 226 -16.55 -20.92 12.18
C ALA A 226 -17.50 -20.99 13.39
N LEU A 227 -17.93 -19.85 13.91
CA LEU A 227 -18.91 -19.80 15.00
C LEU A 227 -20.26 -20.37 14.55
N ALA A 228 -20.69 -20.11 13.31
CA ALA A 228 -21.89 -20.73 12.75
C ALA A 228 -21.82 -22.26 12.68
N CYS A 229 -20.60 -22.82 12.58
CA CYS A 229 -20.31 -24.25 12.59
C CYS A 229 -20.10 -24.86 13.99
N ARG A 230 -20.26 -24.08 15.07
CA ARG A 230 -19.94 -24.43 16.47
C ARG A 230 -18.47 -24.76 16.75
N ALA A 231 -17.54 -24.22 15.97
CA ALA A 231 -16.13 -24.36 16.28
C ALA A 231 -15.76 -23.59 17.56
N ILE A 232 -14.88 -24.16 18.39
CA ILE A 232 -14.19 -23.42 19.44
C ILE A 232 -13.05 -22.63 18.78
N VAL A 233 -13.17 -21.31 18.71
CA VAL A 233 -12.23 -20.46 17.97
C VAL A 233 -11.31 -19.69 18.91
N ILE A 234 -10.00 -19.89 18.81
CA ILE A 234 -8.98 -19.03 19.43
C ILE A 234 -8.61 -17.95 18.40
N ASN A 235 -8.75 -16.70 18.79
CA ASN A 235 -8.45 -15.54 17.97
C ASN A 235 -7.13 -14.89 18.39
N ASP A 236 -6.46 -14.22 17.46
CA ASP A 236 -5.43 -13.25 17.78
C ASP A 236 -5.98 -12.06 18.60
N ASN A 237 -5.08 -11.26 19.19
CA ASN A 237 -5.46 -10.15 20.07
C ASN A 237 -6.09 -8.97 19.29
N ASN A 238 -7.32 -9.16 18.82
CA ASN A 238 -8.16 -8.15 18.21
C ASN A 238 -9.29 -7.79 19.19
N PRO A 239 -9.17 -6.68 19.95
CA PRO A 239 -10.14 -6.30 20.98
C PRO A 239 -11.56 -6.08 20.45
N GLU A 240 -11.72 -5.80 19.15
CA GLU A 240 -13.04 -5.62 18.55
C GLU A 240 -13.87 -6.91 18.59
N ILE A 241 -13.20 -8.08 18.55
CA ILE A 241 -13.87 -9.38 18.64
C ILE A 241 -14.64 -9.48 19.96
N LEU A 242 -14.06 -9.03 21.08
CA LEU A 242 -14.73 -9.08 22.39
C LEU A 242 -15.89 -8.06 22.49
N LYS A 243 -15.88 -6.98 21.72
CA LYS A 243 -17.03 -6.06 21.66
C LYS A 243 -18.22 -6.68 20.95
N ILE A 244 -17.95 -7.43 19.87
CA ILE A 244 -18.99 -8.08 19.06
C ILE A 244 -19.44 -9.38 19.74
N PHE A 245 -18.51 -10.14 20.29
CA PHE A 245 -18.70 -11.44 20.92
C PHE A 245 -18.00 -11.47 22.30
N PRO A 246 -18.68 -11.02 23.37
CA PRO A 246 -18.07 -10.90 24.71
C PRO A 246 -17.46 -12.19 25.26
N ASN A 247 -17.97 -13.35 24.85
CA ASN A 247 -17.45 -14.66 25.28
C ASN A 247 -16.49 -15.30 24.27
N ALA A 248 -16.00 -14.56 23.27
CA ALA A 248 -14.99 -15.07 22.35
C ALA A 248 -13.66 -15.32 23.06
N ILE A 249 -12.89 -16.26 22.52
CA ILE A 249 -11.58 -16.63 23.07
C ILE A 249 -10.51 -15.88 22.29
N ILE A 250 -9.72 -15.08 22.99
CA ILE A 250 -8.58 -14.33 22.44
C ILE A 250 -7.28 -14.81 23.09
N MET A 251 -6.21 -14.77 22.31
CA MET A 251 -4.84 -14.93 22.77
C MET A 251 -4.23 -13.55 22.97
N ASP A 252 -3.57 -13.34 24.11
CA ASP A 252 -2.85 -12.12 24.44
C ASP A 252 -1.58 -12.44 25.25
N GLU A 253 -0.89 -11.40 25.73
CA GLU A 253 0.35 -11.55 26.51
C GLU A 253 0.15 -12.29 27.85
N TYR A 254 -1.06 -12.28 28.40
CA TYR A 254 -1.42 -12.95 29.66
C TYR A 254 -1.97 -14.36 29.42
N ASN A 255 -2.53 -14.61 28.23
CA ASN A 255 -3.16 -15.86 27.81
C ASN A 255 -2.52 -16.36 26.50
N PRO A 256 -1.24 -16.79 26.54
CA PRO A 256 -0.55 -17.30 25.36
C PRO A 256 -1.22 -18.58 24.83
N LEU A 257 -0.95 -18.94 23.56
CA LEU A 257 -1.66 -20.01 22.86
C LEU A 257 -1.74 -21.33 23.64
N VAL A 258 -0.61 -21.78 24.19
CA VAL A 258 -0.51 -23.04 24.95
C VAL A 258 -1.36 -23.01 26.22
N ALA A 259 -1.31 -21.91 26.98
CA ALA A 259 -2.10 -21.75 28.19
C ALA A 259 -3.60 -21.76 27.87
N THR A 260 -3.99 -21.08 26.79
CA THR A 260 -5.38 -21.04 26.31
C THR A 260 -5.87 -22.42 25.87
N ILE A 261 -5.06 -23.18 25.12
CA ILE A 261 -5.39 -24.57 24.73
C ILE A 261 -5.54 -25.47 25.96
N ASN A 262 -4.63 -25.39 26.93
CA ASN A 262 -4.70 -26.19 28.16
C ASN A 262 -5.96 -25.89 28.98
N LYS A 263 -6.34 -24.61 29.05
CA LYS A 263 -7.59 -24.18 29.69
C LYS A 263 -8.82 -24.75 28.97
N ILE A 264 -8.83 -24.71 27.64
CA ILE A 264 -9.92 -25.29 26.84
C ILE A 264 -10.00 -26.81 27.08
N ASN A 265 -8.89 -27.53 27.01
CA ASN A 265 -8.86 -28.98 27.22
C ASN A 265 -9.34 -29.39 28.62
N SER A 266 -8.97 -28.62 29.65
CA SER A 266 -9.36 -28.90 31.04
C SER A 266 -10.84 -28.61 31.32
N SER A 267 -11.53 -27.88 30.44
CA SER A 267 -12.94 -27.48 30.62
C SER A 267 -13.71 -27.54 29.31
N TYR A 268 -13.44 -28.58 28.49
CA TYR A 268 -13.88 -28.66 27.10
C TYR A 268 -15.39 -28.54 26.93
N GLU A 269 -16.17 -29.22 27.79
CA GLU A 269 -17.65 -29.16 27.79
C GLU A 269 -18.18 -27.72 27.92
N SER A 270 -17.55 -26.91 28.78
CA SER A 270 -17.92 -25.51 28.99
C SER A 270 -17.65 -24.67 27.74
N TYR A 271 -16.53 -24.91 27.06
CA TYR A 271 -16.21 -24.23 25.80
C TYR A 271 -17.09 -24.68 24.63
N CYS A 272 -17.55 -25.94 24.61
CA CYS A 272 -18.59 -26.39 23.68
C CYS A 272 -19.91 -25.64 23.91
N GLN A 273 -20.33 -25.48 25.16
CA GLN A 273 -21.54 -24.70 25.50
C GLN A 273 -21.38 -23.22 25.12
N ASN A 274 -20.18 -22.67 25.30
CA ASN A 274 -19.86 -21.33 24.84
C ASN A 274 -19.94 -21.21 23.30
N ALA A 275 -19.42 -22.18 22.55
CA ALA A 275 -19.52 -22.21 21.10
C ALA A 275 -20.97 -22.24 20.60
N ILE A 276 -21.87 -22.95 21.30
CA ILE A 276 -23.32 -22.93 21.02
C ILE A 276 -23.90 -21.52 21.27
N THR A 277 -23.48 -20.86 22.35
CA THR A 277 -23.91 -19.49 22.67
C THR A 277 -23.47 -18.51 21.58
N LEU A 278 -22.21 -18.56 21.18
CA LEU A 278 -21.66 -17.73 20.12
C LEU A 278 -22.30 -18.01 18.74
N GLN A 279 -22.63 -19.28 18.45
CA GLN A 279 -23.38 -19.64 17.25
C GLN A 279 -24.74 -18.92 17.22
N ASN A 280 -25.49 -18.96 18.33
CA ASN A 280 -26.79 -18.32 18.40
C ASN A 280 -26.69 -16.80 18.16
N GLU A 281 -25.68 -16.14 18.73
CA GLU A 281 -25.42 -14.72 18.49
C GLU A 281 -25.12 -14.43 17.01
N VAL A 282 -24.26 -15.24 16.37
CA VAL A 282 -23.96 -15.11 14.94
C VAL A 282 -25.20 -15.31 14.06
N LEU A 283 -25.99 -16.37 14.30
CA LEU A 283 -27.18 -16.66 13.50
C LEU A 283 -28.30 -15.63 13.69
N LYS A 284 -28.35 -14.99 14.87
CA LYS A 284 -29.35 -13.97 15.19
C LYS A 284 -28.99 -12.58 14.65
N HIS A 285 -27.70 -12.26 14.52
CA HIS A 285 -27.26 -10.88 14.26
C HIS A 285 -26.31 -10.70 13.05
N HIS A 286 -25.69 -11.77 12.55
CA HIS A 286 -24.57 -11.70 11.61
C HIS A 286 -24.70 -12.66 10.43
N THR A 287 -25.89 -12.77 9.84
CA THR A 287 -26.13 -13.57 8.62
C THR A 287 -26.21 -12.73 7.35
N ALA A 288 -26.03 -13.38 6.20
CA ALA A 288 -26.19 -12.76 4.88
C ALA A 288 -27.55 -12.06 4.72
N ASP A 289 -28.64 -12.68 5.17
CA ASP A 289 -29.99 -12.10 5.07
C ASP A 289 -30.16 -10.85 5.94
N ILE A 290 -29.58 -10.83 7.14
CA ILE A 290 -29.56 -9.65 8.02
C ILE A 290 -28.74 -8.52 7.37
N ARG A 291 -27.59 -8.83 6.76
CA ARG A 291 -26.75 -7.83 6.10
C ARG A 291 -27.39 -7.27 4.84
N ALA A 292 -28.07 -8.11 4.06
CA ALA A 292 -28.87 -7.64 2.94
C ALA A 292 -29.96 -6.67 3.40
N GLU A 293 -30.64 -6.96 4.52
CA GLU A 293 -31.65 -6.06 5.09
C GLU A 293 -31.07 -4.73 5.57
N GLN A 294 -29.96 -4.79 6.33
CA GLN A 294 -29.24 -3.60 6.79
C GLN A 294 -28.82 -2.73 5.60
N LEU A 295 -28.28 -3.33 4.54
CA LEU A 295 -27.88 -2.61 3.33
C LEU A 295 -29.07 -1.92 2.63
N LEU A 296 -30.21 -2.62 2.52
CA LEU A 296 -31.41 -2.05 1.89
C LEU A 296 -31.98 -0.89 2.71
N ASN A 297 -32.03 -1.01 4.04
CA ASN A 297 -32.46 0.07 4.93
C ASN A 297 -31.55 1.30 4.79
N LEU A 298 -30.23 1.07 4.71
CA LEU A 298 -29.26 2.14 4.46
C LEU A 298 -29.50 2.81 3.10
N LEU A 299 -29.70 2.04 2.04
CA LEU A 299 -29.98 2.57 0.71
C LEU A 299 -31.27 3.43 0.68
N GLU A 300 -32.35 2.93 1.28
CA GLU A 300 -33.62 3.65 1.34
C GLU A 300 -33.47 4.98 2.07
N SER A 301 -32.79 5.00 3.23
CA SER A 301 -32.53 6.24 3.99
C SER A 301 -31.84 7.31 3.13
N GLN A 302 -30.85 6.93 2.33
CA GLN A 302 -30.10 7.86 1.47
C GLN A 302 -30.93 8.34 0.27
N PHE A 303 -31.78 7.48 -0.32
CA PHE A 303 -32.69 7.89 -1.38
C PHE A 303 -33.80 8.83 -0.89
N HIS A 304 -34.31 8.63 0.33
CA HIS A 304 -35.32 9.51 0.93
C HIS A 304 -34.76 10.91 1.25
N ILE A 305 -33.52 11.02 1.74
CA ILE A 305 -32.84 12.32 1.95
C ILE A 305 -32.69 13.09 0.62
N LYS A 306 -32.31 12.42 -0.47
CA LYS A 306 -32.23 13.03 -1.82
C LYS A 306 -33.61 13.49 -2.34
N LYS A 307 -34.72 12.84 -1.94
CA LYS A 307 -36.11 13.20 -2.33
C LYS A 307 -36.66 14.37 -1.50
N ASN A 308 -36.38 14.41 -0.20
CA ASN A 308 -36.83 15.48 0.71
C ASN A 308 -36.10 16.81 0.48
N HIS A 309 -34.81 16.77 0.10
CA HIS A 309 -34.10 17.97 -0.36
C HIS A 309 -34.66 18.54 -1.67
N LYS A 310 -35.33 17.73 -2.50
CA LYS A 310 -36.08 18.18 -3.67
C LYS A 310 -37.45 18.78 -3.33
N MET A 311 -38.06 18.43 -2.20
CA MET A 311 -39.41 18.88 -1.80
C MET A 311 -39.41 20.13 -0.90
N LYS A 312 -38.35 20.41 -0.14
CA LYS A 312 -38.29 21.59 0.77
C LYS A 312 -37.90 22.93 0.10
N GLY A 313 -37.98 23.04 -1.22
CA GLY A 313 -37.57 24.22 -1.98
C GLY A 313 -38.68 24.82 -2.85
N SER A 314 -39.81 25.24 -2.27
CA SER A 314 -40.77 26.08 -2.99
C SER A 314 -41.33 27.22 -2.13
N THR A 315 -40.58 28.32 -2.07
CA THR A 315 -41.19 29.66 -1.92
C THR A 315 -40.39 30.67 -2.74
N LYS A 316 -41.13 31.33 -3.64
CA LYS A 316 -40.82 32.50 -4.47
C LYS A 316 -39.38 32.62 -4.99
N VAL A 317 -39.16 32.14 -6.22
CA VAL A 317 -38.10 32.68 -7.07
C VAL A 317 -38.71 33.11 -8.39
N GLY A 318 -38.42 34.37 -8.76
CA GLY A 318 -39.06 35.11 -9.83
C GLY A 318 -38.91 34.52 -11.23
N ILE A 319 -39.55 35.19 -12.18
CA ILE A 319 -39.72 34.86 -13.61
C ILE A 319 -38.44 34.32 -14.29
N SER A 320 -37.25 34.66 -13.79
CA SER A 320 -35.94 34.06 -14.12
C SER A 320 -35.91 32.51 -14.01
N ASN A 321 -36.57 31.91 -13.02
CA ASN A 321 -36.54 30.47 -12.79
C ASN A 321 -37.41 29.65 -13.76
N LYS A 322 -38.50 30.21 -14.31
CA LYS A 322 -39.28 29.51 -15.36
C LYS A 322 -38.49 29.39 -16.66
N ILE A 323 -37.70 30.41 -17.01
CA ILE A 323 -36.80 30.37 -18.17
C ILE A 323 -35.63 29.40 -17.90
N ARG A 324 -35.10 29.40 -16.67
CA ARG A 324 -34.05 28.48 -16.22
C ARG A 324 -34.50 27.01 -16.23
N ASP A 325 -35.71 26.71 -15.78
CA ASP A 325 -36.28 25.36 -15.78
C ASP A 325 -36.61 24.86 -17.19
N MET A 326 -37.03 25.76 -18.09
CA MET A 326 -37.25 25.44 -19.50
C MET A 326 -35.94 25.13 -20.23
N ILE A 327 -34.84 25.80 -19.88
CA ILE A 327 -33.50 25.52 -20.41
C ILE A 327 -32.88 24.26 -19.77
N ILE A 328 -33.11 24.02 -18.48
CA ILE A 328 -32.65 22.83 -17.74
C ILE A 328 -33.33 21.56 -18.25
N ARG A 329 -34.64 21.60 -18.55
CA ARG A 329 -35.38 20.47 -19.14
C ARG A 329 -34.91 20.11 -20.55
N LYS A 330 -34.38 21.08 -21.32
CA LYS A 330 -33.87 20.83 -22.69
C LYS A 330 -32.38 20.50 -22.77
N ARG A 331 -31.53 20.85 -21.79
CA ARG A 331 -30.05 20.79 -21.95
C ARG A 331 -29.22 20.23 -20.77
N GLY A 332 -29.83 19.84 -19.65
CA GLY A 332 -29.17 19.09 -18.56
C GLY A 332 -28.25 19.89 -17.63
N PHE A 333 -28.22 19.51 -16.34
CA PHE A 333 -27.52 20.18 -15.22
C PHE A 333 -25.98 20.27 -15.39
N GLY A 334 -25.37 19.37 -16.16
CA GLY A 334 -23.91 19.23 -16.28
C GLY A 334 -23.21 20.40 -17.00
N LYS A 335 -23.91 21.16 -17.86
CA LYS A 335 -23.31 22.29 -18.58
C LYS A 335 -23.26 23.58 -17.74
N LEU A 336 -24.26 23.82 -16.89
CA LEU A 336 -24.33 25.04 -16.05
C LEU A 336 -23.35 24.98 -14.86
N TYR A 337 -23.17 23.79 -14.26
CA TYR A 337 -22.17 23.56 -13.22
C TYR A 337 -20.73 23.71 -13.77
N LYS A 338 -20.49 23.28 -15.02
CA LYS A 338 -19.25 23.53 -15.77
C LYS A 338 -19.02 25.00 -16.14
N ILE A 339 -20.03 25.87 -16.13
CA ILE A 339 -19.90 27.30 -16.45
C ILE A 339 -19.65 28.12 -15.18
N LEU A 340 -20.32 27.80 -14.07
CA LEU A 340 -20.29 28.63 -12.85
C LEU A 340 -19.14 28.31 -11.88
N ASN A 341 -18.69 27.04 -11.80
CA ASN A 341 -17.62 26.64 -10.88
C ASN A 341 -16.24 26.43 -11.55
N LYS A 342 -16.17 26.52 -12.88
CA LYS A 342 -14.89 26.58 -13.59
C LYS A 342 -14.07 27.80 -13.20
N PRO A 343 -14.59 29.04 -13.15
CA PRO A 343 -13.74 30.22 -13.01
C PRO A 343 -12.99 30.25 -11.67
N TYR A 344 -13.63 29.94 -10.54
CA TYR A 344 -13.02 30.19 -9.22
C TYR A 344 -11.90 29.20 -8.84
N LYS A 345 -12.12 27.89 -9.00
CA LYS A 345 -11.08 26.86 -8.79
C LYS A 345 -9.99 26.94 -9.87
N MET A 346 -10.34 27.29 -11.11
CA MET A 346 -9.40 27.43 -12.21
C MET A 346 -8.60 28.74 -12.13
N VAL A 347 -9.11 29.82 -11.51
CA VAL A 347 -8.37 31.08 -11.29
C VAL A 347 -7.34 30.93 -10.17
N LYS A 348 -7.70 30.33 -9.02
CA LYS A 348 -6.71 30.09 -7.94
C LYS A 348 -5.62 29.11 -8.39
N LYS A 349 -6.02 28.04 -9.11
CA LYS A 349 -5.11 27.07 -9.73
C LYS A 349 -4.26 27.69 -10.85
N ARG A 350 -4.84 28.51 -11.74
CA ARG A 350 -4.10 29.27 -12.77
C ARG A 350 -3.19 30.33 -12.18
N MET A 351 -3.51 30.95 -11.04
CA MET A 351 -2.65 31.95 -10.41
C MET A 351 -1.40 31.32 -9.79
N PHE A 352 -1.52 30.20 -9.07
CA PHE A 352 -0.35 29.44 -8.60
C PHE A 352 0.44 28.86 -9.77
N GLN A 353 -0.23 28.29 -10.78
CA GLN A 353 0.39 27.81 -12.00
C GLN A 353 1.09 28.92 -12.78
N PHE A 354 0.49 30.10 -12.90
CA PHE A 354 1.07 31.26 -13.57
C PHE A 354 2.24 31.83 -12.77
N ALA A 355 2.17 31.88 -11.43
CA ALA A 355 3.28 32.32 -10.60
C ALA A 355 4.47 31.35 -10.65
N TYR A 356 4.23 30.03 -10.59
CA TYR A 356 5.26 28.99 -10.68
C TYR A 356 5.86 28.88 -12.10
N TYR A 357 5.02 28.92 -13.13
CA TYR A 357 5.45 29.02 -14.54
C TYR A 357 6.19 30.34 -14.79
N LYS A 358 5.78 31.46 -14.15
CA LYS A 358 6.46 32.75 -14.27
C LYS A 358 7.79 32.81 -13.53
N SER A 359 7.98 32.04 -12.45
CA SER A 359 9.26 32.01 -11.75
C SER A 359 10.28 31.06 -12.40
N LYS A 360 9.83 29.98 -13.04
CA LYS A 360 10.73 28.95 -13.62
C LYS A 360 10.82 28.94 -15.15
N VAL A 361 9.72 29.25 -15.85
CA VAL A 361 9.62 29.14 -17.31
C VAL A 361 9.67 30.51 -17.99
N MET A 362 9.01 31.55 -17.46
CA MET A 362 9.03 32.90 -18.06
C MET A 362 10.43 33.51 -18.22
N PRO A 363 11.41 33.32 -17.31
CA PRO A 363 12.77 33.85 -17.50
C PRO A 363 13.45 33.30 -18.76
N ASN A 364 13.12 32.06 -19.15
CA ASN A 364 13.69 31.36 -20.30
C ASN A 364 12.66 31.17 -21.45
N LYS A 365 11.52 31.86 -21.42
CA LYS A 365 10.41 31.59 -22.35
C LYS A 365 10.81 31.81 -23.81
N VAL A 366 11.64 32.81 -24.08
CA VAL A 366 12.13 33.12 -25.43
C VAL A 366 13.03 32.00 -25.95
N THR A 367 13.91 31.46 -25.10
CA THR A 367 14.87 30.42 -25.49
C THR A 367 14.21 29.05 -25.61
N ILE A 368 13.22 28.73 -24.77
CA ILE A 368 12.37 27.52 -24.92
C ILE A 368 11.58 27.57 -26.24
N LEU A 369 10.95 28.70 -26.57
CA LEU A 369 10.18 28.83 -27.82
C LEU A 369 11.07 28.77 -29.07
N LYS A 370 12.35 29.11 -28.94
CA LYS A 370 13.36 28.95 -30.00
C LYS A 370 13.95 27.53 -30.07
N GLY A 371 13.57 26.63 -29.16
CA GLY A 371 14.11 25.27 -29.07
C GLY A 371 15.52 25.18 -28.47
N GLU A 372 16.02 26.26 -27.85
CA GLU A 372 17.35 26.33 -27.24
C GLU A 372 17.40 25.62 -25.86
N HIS A 373 16.25 25.42 -25.23
CA HIS A 373 16.10 24.69 -23.97
C HIS A 373 14.96 23.67 -24.04
N ARG A 374 15.14 22.54 -23.34
CA ARG A 374 14.15 21.44 -23.26
C ARG A 374 13.45 21.43 -21.92
N LEU A 375 12.12 21.47 -21.91
CA LEU A 375 11.31 21.40 -20.70
C LEU A 375 11.09 19.93 -20.31
N ILE A 376 11.53 19.56 -19.10
CA ILE A 376 11.40 18.21 -18.54
C ILE A 376 10.59 18.25 -17.25
N CYS A 377 9.53 17.45 -17.16
CA CYS A 377 8.67 17.33 -15.98
C CYS A 377 8.88 15.97 -15.30
N PHE A 378 9.28 15.99 -14.03
CA PHE A 378 9.33 14.80 -13.18
C PHE A 378 8.02 14.69 -12.39
N LEU A 379 7.36 13.54 -12.46
CA LEU A 379 6.20 13.18 -11.64
C LEU A 379 6.70 12.51 -10.37
N VAL A 380 6.54 13.19 -9.24
CA VAL A 380 7.07 12.80 -7.92
C VAL A 380 5.95 12.69 -6.89
N SER A 381 6.21 12.02 -5.77
CA SER A 381 5.29 11.87 -4.65
C SER A 381 4.90 13.24 -4.08
N GLU A 382 5.92 14.02 -3.73
CA GLU A 382 5.83 15.31 -3.06
C GLU A 382 6.98 16.24 -3.52
N ASN A 383 6.78 17.56 -3.47
CA ASN A 383 7.80 18.55 -3.89
C ASN A 383 7.93 19.73 -2.90
N GLY A 384 7.41 19.58 -1.68
CA GLY A 384 7.46 20.61 -0.64
C GLY A 384 8.80 20.64 0.09
N ASN A 385 9.13 21.78 0.72
CA ASN A 385 10.39 21.96 1.46
C ASN A 385 10.57 20.99 2.64
N GLN A 386 9.48 20.42 3.17
CA GLN A 386 9.49 19.46 4.29
C GLN A 386 9.40 18.00 3.81
N THR A 387 9.45 17.75 2.51
CA THR A 387 9.33 16.38 1.98
C THR A 387 10.47 15.50 2.48
N THR A 388 10.18 14.22 2.66
CA THR A 388 11.19 13.17 2.95
C THR A 388 11.24 12.12 1.82
N CYS A 389 10.53 12.36 0.72
CA CYS A 389 10.34 11.42 -0.38
C CYS A 389 11.62 11.27 -1.23
N GLY A 390 12.19 10.06 -1.24
CA GLY A 390 13.43 9.76 -1.97
C GLY A 390 13.35 9.93 -3.49
N ASP A 391 12.16 9.76 -4.09
CA ASP A 391 11.94 9.96 -5.52
C ASP A 391 12.13 11.42 -5.92
N PHE A 392 11.67 12.37 -5.10
CA PHE A 392 11.87 13.79 -5.32
C PHE A 392 13.36 14.17 -5.27
N PHE A 393 14.10 13.72 -4.27
CA PHE A 393 15.52 14.10 -4.13
C PHE A 393 16.37 13.62 -5.31
N SER A 394 16.09 12.42 -5.81
CA SER A 394 16.80 11.91 -7.00
C SER A 394 16.37 12.59 -8.29
N ALA A 395 15.07 12.87 -8.46
CA ALA A 395 14.60 13.67 -9.60
C ALA A 395 15.24 15.05 -9.57
N LYS A 396 15.30 15.68 -8.38
CA LYS A 396 15.91 16.99 -8.18
C LYS A 396 17.38 16.98 -8.55
N ALA A 397 18.17 16.08 -7.97
CA ALA A 397 19.61 16.02 -8.22
C ALA A 397 19.95 15.71 -9.70
N LEU A 398 19.19 14.84 -10.37
CA LEU A 398 19.33 14.64 -11.81
C LEU A 398 18.96 15.90 -12.60
N GLY A 399 17.81 16.50 -12.29
CA GLY A 399 17.29 17.68 -12.99
C GLY A 399 18.20 18.89 -12.85
N ASP A 400 18.78 19.13 -11.67
CA ASP A 400 19.73 20.22 -11.44
C ASP A 400 20.98 20.06 -12.34
N GLU A 401 21.51 18.84 -12.47
CA GLU A 401 22.65 18.57 -13.35
C GLU A 401 22.29 18.62 -14.83
N LEU A 402 21.07 18.21 -15.21
CA LEU A 402 20.57 18.39 -16.58
C LEU A 402 20.41 19.87 -16.93
N GLN A 403 19.93 20.70 -16.00
CA GLN A 403 19.81 22.14 -16.18
C GLN A 403 21.19 22.79 -16.33
N LYS A 404 22.13 22.41 -15.47
CA LYS A 404 23.47 22.98 -15.43
C LYS A 404 24.30 22.64 -16.67
N ASN A 405 24.20 21.40 -17.17
CA ASN A 405 25.13 20.89 -18.18
C ASN A 405 24.52 20.65 -19.57
N TYR A 406 23.17 20.57 -19.70
CA TYR A 406 22.52 20.11 -20.94
C TYR A 406 21.29 20.93 -21.35
N ASN A 407 21.16 22.18 -20.89
CA ASN A 407 20.08 23.11 -21.26
C ASN A 407 18.64 22.60 -21.01
N TYR A 408 18.46 21.67 -20.07
CA TYR A 408 17.11 21.30 -19.63
C TYR A 408 16.55 22.33 -18.66
N ILE A 409 15.23 22.39 -18.55
CA ILE A 409 14.53 23.15 -17.52
C ILE A 409 13.65 22.15 -16.77
N PRO A 410 14.08 21.69 -15.59
CA PRO A 410 13.32 20.72 -14.82
C PRO A 410 12.15 21.35 -14.08
N MET A 411 11.05 20.60 -14.03
CA MET A 411 9.91 20.85 -13.16
C MET A 411 9.60 19.58 -12.37
N TYR A 412 9.16 19.74 -11.12
CA TYR A 412 8.83 18.63 -10.24
C TYR A 412 7.36 18.77 -9.84
N LEU A 413 6.51 17.87 -10.32
CA LEU A 413 5.07 17.91 -10.09
C LEU A 413 4.71 16.86 -9.04
N SER A 414 4.13 17.33 -7.94
CA SER A 414 3.70 16.49 -6.82
C SER A 414 2.43 15.70 -7.11
N ARG A 415 2.29 14.51 -6.51
CA ARG A 415 1.01 13.79 -6.40
C ARG A 415 0.18 14.32 -5.24
N ASN A 416 0.82 14.83 -4.19
CA ASN A 416 0.17 15.40 -3.00
C ASN A 416 0.69 16.82 -2.68
N PRO A 417 -0.07 17.90 -2.95
CA PRO A 417 -1.35 17.92 -3.68
C PRO A 417 -1.18 17.50 -5.14
N TYR A 418 -2.25 17.04 -5.78
CA TYR A 418 -2.19 16.47 -7.14
C TYR A 418 -1.93 17.53 -8.22
N GLN A 419 -0.67 17.64 -8.63
CA GLN A 419 -0.15 18.57 -9.64
C GLN A 419 0.19 17.89 -10.98
N TRP A 420 0.10 16.56 -11.09
CA TRP A 420 0.43 15.84 -12.33
C TRP A 420 -0.44 16.26 -13.54
N ASN A 421 -1.62 16.83 -13.29
CA ASN A 421 -2.47 17.40 -14.34
C ASN A 421 -2.02 18.78 -14.84
N ASP A 422 -0.95 19.34 -14.27
CA ASP A 422 -0.48 20.71 -14.52
C ASP A 422 0.78 20.77 -15.41
N ILE A 423 1.08 19.67 -16.12
CA ILE A 423 2.16 19.57 -17.10
C ILE A 423 1.97 20.67 -18.17
N PRO A 424 2.96 21.56 -18.39
CA PRO A 424 2.88 22.58 -19.42
C PRO A 424 2.75 21.96 -20.83
N LYS A 425 1.99 22.62 -21.71
CA LYS A 425 1.74 22.12 -23.08
C LYS A 425 2.99 21.98 -23.94
N ASN A 426 4.04 22.74 -23.64
CA ASN A 426 5.32 22.75 -24.33
C ASN A 426 6.37 21.89 -23.61
N THR A 427 5.94 20.91 -22.81
CA THR A 427 6.85 19.94 -22.18
C THR A 427 7.36 18.98 -23.24
N ASP A 428 8.68 18.76 -23.27
CA ASP A 428 9.33 17.85 -24.21
C ASP A 428 9.42 16.43 -23.62
N ILE A 429 9.64 16.33 -22.31
CA ILE A 429 9.82 15.05 -21.60
C ILE A 429 9.00 15.03 -20.32
N VAL A 430 8.30 13.94 -20.08
CA VAL A 430 7.70 13.60 -18.79
C VAL A 430 8.37 12.34 -18.25
N VAL A 431 8.96 12.44 -17.06
CA VAL A 431 9.60 11.32 -16.37
C VAL A 431 8.75 10.93 -15.16
N SER A 432 8.23 9.71 -15.16
CA SER A 432 7.53 9.14 -14.03
C SER A 432 8.52 8.49 -13.06
N MET A 433 8.43 8.86 -11.78
CA MET A 433 9.27 8.32 -10.72
C MET A 433 8.58 7.23 -9.87
N LEU A 434 7.28 6.96 -10.10
CA LEU A 434 6.45 6.09 -9.26
C LEU A 434 5.76 4.96 -10.04
N HIS A 435 5.87 3.74 -9.53
CA HIS A 435 5.36 2.49 -10.14
C HIS A 435 3.85 2.44 -10.33
N ASP A 436 3.11 3.15 -9.49
CA ASP A 436 1.66 3.25 -9.52
C ASP A 436 1.17 4.43 -10.39
N THR A 437 2.07 5.07 -11.15
CA THR A 437 1.68 6.14 -12.08
C THR A 437 0.93 5.58 -13.27
N ASP A 438 -0.37 5.88 -13.32
CA ASP A 438 -1.20 5.67 -14.49
C ASP A 438 -0.96 6.78 -15.53
N ILE A 439 0.12 6.64 -16.30
CA ILE A 439 0.53 7.64 -17.29
C ILE A 439 -0.52 7.84 -18.40
N GLY A 440 -1.38 6.85 -18.66
CA GLY A 440 -2.47 6.97 -19.62
C GLY A 440 -3.57 7.95 -19.19
N HIS A 441 -3.71 8.18 -17.88
CA HIS A 441 -4.68 9.12 -17.31
C HIS A 441 -4.07 10.47 -16.92
N VAL A 442 -2.75 10.59 -16.91
CA VAL A 442 -2.07 11.88 -16.76
C VAL A 442 -2.21 12.67 -18.05
N ASN A 443 -2.59 13.95 -17.95
CA ASN A 443 -2.74 14.84 -19.11
C ASN A 443 -1.37 15.27 -19.68
N VAL A 444 -0.65 14.32 -20.27
CA VAL A 444 0.64 14.53 -20.94
C VAL A 444 0.44 15.17 -22.32
N PRO A 445 1.18 16.22 -22.70
CA PRO A 445 1.11 16.78 -24.05
C PRO A 445 1.48 15.74 -25.10
N LYS A 446 0.72 15.69 -26.22
CA LYS A 446 0.82 14.64 -27.25
C LYS A 446 2.23 14.39 -27.80
N ASN A 447 3.07 15.42 -27.85
CA ASN A 447 4.41 15.34 -28.41
C ASN A 447 5.50 15.14 -27.35
N SER A 448 5.11 14.94 -26.08
CA SER A 448 6.08 14.68 -25.00
C SER A 448 6.50 13.23 -25.02
N ILE A 449 7.79 12.98 -24.81
CA ILE A 449 8.31 11.66 -24.52
C ILE A 449 8.00 11.30 -23.06
N LYS A 450 7.44 10.11 -22.83
CA LYS A 450 7.07 9.55 -21.53
C LYS A 450 8.10 8.50 -21.13
N ILE A 451 8.80 8.74 -20.04
CA ILE A 451 9.85 7.85 -19.52
C ILE A 451 9.44 7.33 -18.15
N ALA A 452 9.55 6.03 -17.92
CA ALA A 452 9.51 5.45 -16.57
C ALA A 452 10.94 5.28 -16.05
N TRP A 453 11.32 5.99 -14.98
CA TRP A 453 12.62 5.80 -14.34
C TRP A 453 12.46 4.93 -13.07
N MET A 454 12.73 3.63 -13.24
CA MET A 454 12.44 2.59 -12.26
C MET A 454 13.50 2.50 -11.17
N ARG A 455 13.31 3.30 -10.12
CA ARG A 455 14.17 3.33 -8.94
C ARG A 455 13.82 2.29 -7.86
N SER A 456 12.60 1.79 -7.89
CA SER A 456 12.03 0.86 -6.90
C SER A 456 10.79 0.18 -7.46
N TYR A 457 10.33 -0.90 -6.83
CA TYR A 457 9.13 -1.67 -7.22
C TYR A 457 9.14 -2.13 -8.69
N VAL A 458 10.30 -2.53 -9.22
CA VAL A 458 10.48 -2.89 -10.64
C VAL A 458 9.55 -4.01 -11.07
N ASP A 459 9.29 -4.97 -10.18
CA ASP A 459 8.30 -6.02 -10.36
C ASP A 459 6.88 -5.47 -10.58
N GLN A 460 6.46 -4.48 -9.80
CA GLN A 460 5.15 -3.86 -9.94
C GLN A 460 5.04 -3.00 -11.21
N TRP A 461 6.13 -2.32 -11.58
CA TRP A 461 6.20 -1.63 -12.88
C TRP A 461 5.95 -2.59 -14.04
N ILE A 462 6.61 -3.76 -14.05
CA ILE A 462 6.46 -4.77 -15.11
C ILE A 462 5.04 -5.34 -15.12
N GLN A 463 4.44 -5.55 -13.95
CA GLN A 463 3.08 -6.10 -13.83
C GLN A 463 1.99 -5.09 -14.20
N SER A 464 2.29 -3.79 -14.19
CA SER A 464 1.34 -2.74 -14.51
C SER A 464 1.05 -2.70 -16.02
N PRO A 465 -0.22 -2.81 -16.46
CA PRO A 465 -0.58 -2.64 -17.86
C PRO A 465 -0.22 -1.27 -18.43
N GLN A 466 -0.06 -0.27 -17.55
CA GLN A 466 0.31 1.10 -17.93
C GLN A 466 1.74 1.20 -18.44
N ILE A 467 2.57 0.17 -18.25
CA ILE A 467 3.96 0.19 -18.68
C ILE A 467 4.12 0.40 -20.20
N TYR A 468 3.16 -0.09 -20.98
CA TYR A 468 3.12 0.05 -22.44
C TYR A 468 2.68 1.44 -22.91
N ASN A 469 2.24 2.32 -22.01
CA ASN A 469 1.92 3.70 -22.34
C ASN A 469 3.12 4.64 -22.23
N TYR A 470 4.27 4.15 -21.77
CA TYR A 470 5.55 4.86 -21.81
C TYR A 470 6.23 4.65 -23.16
N ASP A 471 7.02 5.63 -23.59
CA ASP A 471 7.87 5.51 -24.79
C ASP A 471 9.18 4.79 -24.45
N GLY A 472 9.63 4.89 -23.18
CA GLY A 472 10.86 4.27 -22.72
C GLY A 472 10.89 3.97 -21.23
N VAL A 473 11.55 2.89 -20.86
CA VAL A 473 11.86 2.51 -19.48
C VAL A 473 13.37 2.58 -19.24
N ILE A 474 13.74 3.15 -18.09
CA ILE A 474 15.13 3.27 -17.64
C ILE A 474 15.23 2.65 -16.25
N THR A 475 16.17 1.72 -16.05
CA THR A 475 16.43 1.07 -14.76
C THR A 475 17.62 1.69 -14.04
N THR A 476 17.86 1.25 -12.80
CA THR A 476 18.95 1.75 -11.96
C THR A 476 20.14 0.79 -11.81
N SER A 477 20.04 -0.44 -12.31
CA SER A 477 21.12 -1.44 -12.21
C SER A 477 21.09 -2.45 -13.35
N ASN A 478 22.24 -3.08 -13.63
CA ASN A 478 22.38 -4.17 -14.60
C ASN A 478 21.45 -5.35 -14.28
N TYR A 479 21.29 -5.65 -12.98
CA TYR A 479 20.36 -6.69 -12.52
C TYR A 479 18.93 -6.43 -13.00
N TRP A 480 18.39 -5.23 -12.76
CA TRP A 480 17.04 -4.90 -13.19
C TRP A 480 16.92 -4.73 -14.70
N ASP A 481 17.94 -4.20 -15.38
CA ASP A 481 17.97 -4.12 -16.84
C ASP A 481 17.84 -5.50 -17.49
N SER A 482 18.55 -6.50 -16.97
CA SER A 482 18.44 -7.89 -17.46
C SER A 482 17.02 -8.43 -17.29
N ILE A 483 16.39 -8.19 -16.13
CA ILE A 483 15.02 -8.63 -15.85
C ILE A 483 14.02 -7.94 -16.78
N ILE A 484 14.08 -6.61 -16.95
CA ILE A 484 13.13 -5.93 -17.83
C ILE A 484 13.30 -6.35 -19.28
N ARG A 485 14.53 -6.60 -19.77
CA ARG A 485 14.76 -7.06 -21.15
C ARG A 485 14.21 -8.45 -21.42
N SER A 486 14.09 -9.29 -20.38
CA SER A 486 13.42 -10.58 -20.49
C SER A 486 11.88 -10.50 -20.42
N ASN A 487 11.31 -9.39 -19.94
CA ASN A 487 9.88 -9.25 -19.67
C ASN A 487 9.16 -8.20 -20.53
N LEU A 488 9.89 -7.25 -21.13
CA LEU A 488 9.35 -6.13 -21.89
C LEU A 488 9.92 -6.10 -23.31
N PRO A 489 9.20 -5.50 -24.28
CA PRO A 489 9.71 -5.26 -25.63
C PRO A 489 11.06 -4.51 -25.63
N SER A 490 11.95 -4.90 -26.54
CA SER A 490 13.33 -4.37 -26.58
C SER A 490 13.41 -2.88 -26.91
N ASP A 491 12.46 -2.37 -27.70
CA ASP A 491 12.31 -0.96 -28.07
C ASP A 491 11.89 -0.09 -26.88
N LEU A 492 11.15 -0.66 -25.92
CA LEU A 492 10.77 0.00 -24.67
C LEU A 492 11.97 0.10 -23.69
N CYS A 493 12.93 -0.81 -23.75
CA CYS A 493 14.05 -0.91 -22.81
C CYS A 493 15.21 0.03 -23.16
N TRP A 494 15.16 1.30 -22.69
CA TRP A 494 16.08 2.36 -23.12
C TRP A 494 17.45 2.34 -22.43
N GLY A 495 17.58 1.68 -21.28
CA GLY A 495 18.87 1.41 -20.65
C GLY A 495 18.90 1.72 -19.16
N ILE A 496 20.11 2.06 -18.67
CA ILE A 496 20.42 2.12 -17.25
C ILE A 496 20.90 3.52 -16.88
N VAL A 497 20.22 4.14 -15.93
CA VAL A 497 20.67 5.36 -15.25
C VAL A 497 20.60 5.08 -13.75
N PRO A 498 21.72 4.67 -13.14
CA PRO A 498 21.77 4.46 -11.69
C PRO A 498 21.51 5.76 -10.93
N LEU A 499 21.22 5.64 -9.63
CA LEU A 499 21.28 6.79 -8.75
C LEU A 499 22.73 7.29 -8.59
N GLY A 500 22.91 8.37 -7.85
CA GLY A 500 24.23 8.91 -7.56
C GLY A 500 24.22 9.91 -6.41
N LEU A 501 25.38 10.48 -6.13
CA LEU A 501 25.60 11.49 -5.12
C LEU A 501 25.21 12.87 -5.65
N SER A 502 24.40 13.60 -4.87
CA SER A 502 24.05 15.01 -5.15
C SER A 502 25.26 15.91 -4.98
N ASN A 503 25.29 17.03 -5.71
CA ASN A 503 26.35 18.02 -5.60
C ASN A 503 26.41 18.69 -4.21
N ASP A 504 25.29 18.73 -3.49
CA ASP A 504 25.21 19.32 -2.15
C ASP A 504 26.16 18.64 -1.16
N PHE A 505 26.41 17.34 -1.31
CA PHE A 505 27.33 16.58 -0.45
C PHE A 505 28.81 16.96 -0.66
N PHE A 506 29.15 17.62 -1.77
CA PHE A 506 30.49 18.16 -1.97
C PHE A 506 30.67 19.56 -1.34
N LEU A 507 29.59 20.27 -1.05
CA LEU A 507 29.63 21.59 -0.42
C LEU A 507 29.99 21.51 1.07
N HIS A 508 29.82 20.34 1.68
CA HIS A 508 30.16 20.10 3.09
C HIS A 508 31.63 19.66 3.31
N LYS A 509 32.50 19.80 2.29
CA LYS A 509 33.95 19.59 2.42
C LYS A 509 34.52 20.52 3.50
N GLY A 510 34.91 19.97 4.66
CA GLY A 510 35.62 20.74 5.69
C GLY A 510 35.27 20.41 7.15
N ARG A 511 34.22 19.62 7.42
CA ARG A 511 34.02 19.03 8.76
C ARG A 511 34.74 17.67 8.79
N THR A 512 35.74 17.58 9.67
CA THR A 512 36.72 16.51 9.78
C THR A 512 36.14 15.10 9.64
N THR A 513 36.72 14.30 8.74
CA THR A 513 36.52 12.86 8.56
C THR A 513 37.39 12.04 9.52
N ASN A 514 37.79 12.60 10.67
CA ASN A 514 38.57 11.83 11.62
C ASN A 514 37.64 10.86 12.34
N ASP A 515 37.89 9.56 12.19
CA ASP A 515 37.03 8.51 12.71
C ASP A 515 36.89 8.57 14.24
N GLU A 516 37.90 9.13 14.92
CA GLU A 516 37.89 9.42 16.36
C GLU A 516 36.83 10.46 16.78
N SER A 517 36.36 11.30 15.85
CA SER A 517 35.32 12.30 16.10
C SER A 517 33.89 11.79 15.86
N ARG A 518 33.74 10.55 15.38
CA ARG A 518 32.44 9.91 15.15
C ARG A 518 31.88 9.39 16.46
N ASP A 519 30.81 10.03 16.95
CA ASP A 519 30.15 9.71 18.22
C ASP A 519 28.96 8.75 18.08
N ILE A 520 28.54 8.40 16.87
CA ILE A 520 27.49 7.42 16.60
C ILE A 520 28.15 6.11 16.15
N ASP A 521 27.98 5.04 16.92
CA ASP A 521 28.59 3.74 16.57
C ASP A 521 27.86 3.11 15.40
N VAL A 522 26.53 3.05 15.47
CA VAL A 522 25.68 2.44 14.45
C VAL A 522 24.51 3.36 14.14
N CYS A 523 24.27 3.63 12.86
CA CYS A 523 23.16 4.47 12.41
C CYS A 523 22.24 3.73 11.44
N PHE A 524 20.94 3.96 11.59
CA PHE A 524 19.94 3.65 10.58
C PHE A 524 19.13 4.90 10.25
N ILE A 525 19.03 5.26 8.96
CA ILE A 525 18.13 6.32 8.49
C ILE A 525 17.11 5.71 7.55
N GLY A 526 15.86 5.59 8.00
CA GLY A 526 14.80 4.99 7.19
C GLY A 526 13.44 5.12 7.86
N ASN A 527 12.37 4.97 7.09
CA ASN A 527 11.03 4.99 7.67
C ASN A 527 10.68 3.58 8.16
N ILE A 528 10.35 3.46 9.44
CA ILE A 528 9.83 2.24 10.05
C ILE A 528 8.33 2.41 10.22
N SER A 529 7.59 1.58 9.51
CA SER A 529 6.17 1.31 9.70
C SER A 529 6.01 -0.21 9.91
N ASN A 530 4.79 -0.73 9.97
CA ASN A 530 4.57 -2.15 10.29
C ASN A 530 4.94 -3.15 9.16
N TYR A 531 5.72 -2.74 8.16
CA TYR A 531 6.26 -3.67 7.16
C TYR A 531 7.45 -4.44 7.75
N ASN A 532 7.60 -5.72 7.37
CA ASN A 532 8.71 -6.56 7.79
C ASN A 532 10.02 -6.09 7.11
N ARG A 533 10.74 -5.20 7.78
CA ARG A 533 12.11 -4.80 7.42
C ARG A 533 13.10 -5.80 7.99
N GLN A 534 13.99 -6.29 7.14
CA GLN A 534 15.04 -7.23 7.57
C GLN A 534 15.90 -6.64 8.69
N VAL A 535 16.29 -5.37 8.58
CA VAL A 535 17.10 -4.74 9.63
C VAL A 535 16.40 -4.69 10.99
N VAL A 536 15.06 -4.51 11.01
CA VAL A 536 14.29 -4.48 12.26
C VAL A 536 14.26 -5.85 12.92
N ARG A 537 14.22 -6.92 12.12
CA ARG A 537 14.24 -8.30 12.58
C ARG A 537 15.63 -8.74 13.05
N ASP A 538 16.67 -8.34 12.33
CA ASP A 538 18.02 -8.91 12.46
C ASP A 538 18.95 -8.06 13.35
N LEU A 539 18.69 -6.76 13.53
CA LEU A 539 19.52 -5.92 14.41
C LEU A 539 19.04 -6.01 15.86
N VAL A 540 19.79 -6.76 16.65
CA VAL A 540 19.58 -6.89 18.10
C VAL A 540 20.29 -5.75 18.83
N LEU A 541 19.51 -4.89 19.49
CA LEU A 541 20.06 -3.78 20.26
C LEU A 541 20.39 -4.23 21.68
N LEU A 542 21.68 -4.50 21.91
CA LEU A 542 22.26 -4.64 23.24
C LEU A 542 22.76 -3.26 23.68
N ASP A 543 22.83 -2.96 24.99
CA ASP A 543 23.39 -1.69 25.50
C ASP A 543 24.94 -1.59 25.30
N ALA A 544 25.46 -2.24 24.25
CA ALA A 544 26.87 -2.41 23.92
C ALA A 544 27.42 -1.36 22.93
N PHE A 545 26.56 -0.65 22.19
CA PHE A 545 26.97 0.39 21.24
C PHE A 545 25.94 1.53 21.14
N ASN A 546 26.41 2.74 20.82
CA ASN A 546 25.57 3.91 20.64
C ASN A 546 24.83 3.85 19.29
N PHE A 547 23.59 3.34 19.31
CA PHE A 547 22.72 3.25 18.15
C PHE A 547 21.83 4.48 17.98
N HIS A 548 21.82 5.06 16.77
CA HIS A 548 20.92 6.15 16.41
C HIS A 548 20.01 5.77 15.25
N PHE A 549 18.70 5.97 15.44
CA PHE A 549 17.69 5.76 14.43
C PHE A 549 17.00 7.07 14.04
N TYR A 550 17.04 7.44 12.76
CA TYR A 550 16.32 8.60 12.20
C TYR A 550 15.29 8.18 11.15
N GLY A 551 14.20 8.94 11.06
CA GLY A 551 13.11 8.70 10.12
C GLY A 551 11.74 8.68 10.81
N THR A 552 10.67 8.43 10.07
CA THR A 552 9.34 8.26 10.68
C THR A 552 9.27 6.91 11.38
N LEU A 553 8.82 6.90 12.63
CA LEU A 553 8.49 5.68 13.39
C LEU A 553 6.99 5.63 13.59
N ASN A 554 6.29 4.99 12.65
CA ASN A 554 4.84 4.89 12.63
C ASN A 554 4.45 3.44 12.94
N THR A 555 4.60 3.04 14.21
CA THR A 555 4.30 1.69 14.70
C THR A 555 3.27 1.75 15.82
N GLN A 556 2.37 0.77 15.90
CA GLN A 556 1.31 0.77 16.92
C GLN A 556 1.72 0.24 18.29
N PHE A 557 2.79 -0.57 18.33
CA PHE A 557 3.37 -1.09 19.56
C PHE A 557 4.61 -0.29 19.96
N HIS A 558 5.08 -0.51 21.20
CA HIS A 558 6.41 -0.06 21.60
C HIS A 558 7.47 -0.75 20.73
N HIS A 559 7.88 -0.11 19.65
CA HIS A 559 8.96 -0.61 18.81
C HIS A 559 10.24 -0.71 19.65
N PRO A 560 11.03 -1.79 19.55
CA PRO A 560 12.26 -1.97 20.34
C PRO A 560 13.24 -0.81 20.15
N TRP A 561 13.20 -0.15 18.98
CA TRP A 561 14.08 0.99 18.70
C TRP A 561 13.55 2.33 19.16
N ARG A 562 12.37 2.40 19.80
CA ARG A 562 11.75 3.67 20.21
C ARG A 562 12.65 4.50 21.13
N LYS A 563 13.41 3.85 22.03
CA LYS A 563 14.38 4.54 22.90
C LYS A 563 15.59 5.12 22.15
N TYR A 564 15.86 4.65 20.93
CA TYR A 564 16.97 5.11 20.08
C TYR A 564 16.51 6.03 18.94
N HIS A 565 15.19 6.28 18.85
CA HIS A 565 14.60 7.13 17.81
C HIS A 565 14.93 8.60 18.05
N ARG A 566 15.52 9.24 17.04
CA ARG A 566 15.96 10.64 17.04
C ARG A 566 15.03 11.56 16.24
N GLY A 567 13.86 11.05 15.83
CA GLY A 567 12.87 11.79 15.05
C GLY A 567 13.06 11.71 13.53
N PRO A 568 12.12 12.28 12.75
CA PRO A 568 12.30 12.46 11.31
C PRO A 568 13.43 13.47 11.04
N ILE A 569 14.10 13.33 9.90
CA ILE A 569 15.22 14.19 9.49
C ILE A 569 14.97 14.78 8.11
N GLN A 570 15.33 16.04 7.92
CA GLN A 570 15.33 16.66 6.60
C GLN A 570 16.54 16.17 5.80
N HIS A 571 16.38 16.03 4.49
CA HIS A 571 17.45 15.50 3.63
C HIS A 571 18.75 16.31 3.70
N SER A 572 18.65 17.64 3.86
CA SER A 572 19.80 18.53 4.05
C SER A 572 20.65 18.23 5.29
N ASP A 573 20.07 17.57 6.30
CA ASP A 573 20.76 17.25 7.55
C ASP A 573 21.38 15.84 7.56
N VAL A 574 21.10 15.02 6.55
CA VAL A 574 21.62 13.64 6.45
C VAL A 574 23.14 13.61 6.50
N TYR A 575 23.81 14.57 5.85
CA TYR A 575 25.27 14.70 5.91
C TYR A 575 25.79 14.81 7.35
N ASN A 576 25.12 15.60 8.21
CA ASN A 576 25.55 15.82 9.58
C ASN A 576 25.45 14.54 10.43
N ILE A 577 24.57 13.61 10.08
CA ILE A 577 24.43 12.34 10.78
C ILE A 577 25.44 11.32 10.27
N TYR A 578 25.54 11.14 8.95
CA TYR A 578 26.47 10.16 8.39
C TYR A 578 27.94 10.54 8.61
N SER A 579 28.29 11.83 8.68
CA SER A 579 29.65 12.27 9.04
C SER A 579 30.03 11.96 10.49
N ARG A 580 29.04 11.69 11.36
CA ARG A 580 29.22 11.30 12.77
C ARG A 580 29.10 9.79 13.01
N SER A 581 28.70 9.03 12.00
CA SER A 581 28.39 7.59 12.13
C SER A 581 29.55 6.71 11.71
N LYS A 582 30.01 5.79 12.56
CA LYS A 582 31.06 4.81 12.23
C LYS A 582 30.52 3.78 11.25
N LEU A 583 29.39 3.15 11.61
CA LEU A 583 28.66 2.19 10.79
C LEU A 583 27.30 2.76 10.37
N VAL A 584 26.91 2.54 9.12
CA VAL A 584 25.54 2.74 8.63
C VAL A 584 24.98 1.40 8.19
N ILE A 585 23.84 1.02 8.77
CA ILE A 585 23.10 -0.15 8.31
C ILE A 585 22.16 0.30 7.19
N GLU A 586 22.35 -0.25 6.00
CA GLU A 586 21.46 -0.01 4.87
C GLU A 586 20.48 -1.18 4.72
N ASP A 587 19.19 -0.87 4.66
CA ASP A 587 18.13 -1.84 4.47
C ASP A 587 17.40 -1.56 3.17
N THR A 588 17.71 -2.38 2.16
CA THR A 588 17.06 -2.35 0.86
C THR A 588 15.80 -3.21 0.82
N THR A 589 15.46 -3.94 1.90
CA THR A 589 14.21 -4.70 1.98
C THR A 589 12.99 -3.77 2.10
N GLY A 590 11.84 -4.22 1.59
CA GLY A 590 10.60 -3.44 1.57
C GLY A 590 10.37 -2.69 0.25
N MET A 591 10.24 -1.36 0.32
CA MET A 591 9.80 -0.53 -0.81
C MET A 591 10.78 -0.52 -2.00
N THR A 592 12.04 -0.89 -1.77
CA THR A 592 13.15 -0.83 -2.72
C THR A 592 13.77 -2.21 -2.95
N TYR A 593 12.99 -3.28 -2.83
CA TYR A 593 13.49 -4.66 -2.92
C TYR A 593 14.48 -4.82 -4.09
N ASN A 594 15.71 -5.27 -3.78
CA ASN A 594 16.82 -5.45 -4.72
C ASN A 594 17.24 -4.21 -5.54
N THR A 595 16.88 -3.00 -5.12
CA THR A 595 17.36 -1.73 -5.71
C THR A 595 18.25 -0.99 -4.72
N ILE A 596 19.36 -0.43 -5.21
CA ILE A 596 20.31 0.31 -4.37
C ILE A 596 19.72 1.69 -4.05
N ASN A 597 19.63 2.02 -2.76
CA ASN A 597 19.05 3.28 -2.28
C ASN A 597 20.00 4.47 -2.52
N LEU A 598 19.43 5.68 -2.55
CA LEU A 598 20.21 6.92 -2.55
C LEU A 598 21.11 7.02 -1.31
N ARG A 599 20.61 6.53 -0.15
CA ARG A 599 21.29 6.56 1.15
C ARG A 599 22.65 5.86 1.15
N THR A 600 22.80 4.79 0.38
CA THR A 600 24.08 4.09 0.19
C THR A 600 25.17 5.04 -0.33
N TYR A 601 24.86 5.85 -1.35
CA TYR A 601 25.81 6.80 -1.92
C TYR A 601 26.14 7.90 -0.91
N GLU A 602 25.15 8.38 -0.18
CA GLU A 602 25.29 9.46 0.80
C GLU A 602 26.13 9.04 2.01
N ALA A 603 25.89 7.84 2.55
CA ALA A 603 26.66 7.27 3.66
C ALA A 603 28.14 7.08 3.28
N ALA A 604 28.39 6.45 2.12
CA ALA A 604 29.74 6.27 1.59
C ALA A 604 30.43 7.63 1.37
N ALA A 605 29.74 8.62 0.80
CA ALA A 605 30.29 9.94 0.57
C ALA A 605 30.67 10.70 1.86
N CYS A 606 30.06 10.34 3.00
CA CYS A 606 30.39 10.86 4.32
C CYS A 606 31.49 10.05 5.04
N GLY A 607 31.98 8.97 4.44
CA GLY A 607 33.02 8.12 5.00
C GLY A 607 32.55 7.21 6.13
N ALA A 608 31.24 6.94 6.24
CA ALA A 608 30.74 5.89 7.12
C ALA A 608 30.92 4.53 6.43
N PHE A 609 31.28 3.50 7.20
CA PHE A 609 31.33 2.15 6.66
C PHE A 609 29.92 1.56 6.58
N ILE A 610 29.60 0.88 5.48
CA ILE A 610 28.25 0.40 5.19
C ILE A 610 28.20 -1.10 5.43
N ILE A 611 27.17 -1.53 6.17
CA ILE A 611 26.74 -2.93 6.26
C ILE A 611 25.32 -2.98 5.70
N ALA A 612 25.04 -3.85 4.74
CA ALA A 612 23.74 -3.91 4.08
C ALA A 612 23.20 -5.34 3.97
N ASN A 613 21.89 -5.50 3.88
CA ASN A 613 21.31 -6.79 3.51
C ASN A 613 21.66 -7.13 2.05
N ASP A 614 21.55 -8.41 1.68
CA ASP A 614 21.90 -8.85 0.32
C ASP A 614 21.11 -8.11 -0.75
N THR A 615 21.82 -7.30 -1.54
CA THR A 615 21.28 -6.41 -2.56
C THR A 615 22.07 -6.60 -3.85
N PRO A 616 21.43 -7.07 -4.94
CA PRO A 616 22.11 -7.30 -6.20
C PRO A 616 22.88 -6.08 -6.72
N GLY A 617 24.17 -6.28 -7.03
CA GLY A 617 25.07 -5.26 -7.58
C GLY A 617 25.67 -4.29 -6.55
N LEU A 618 25.32 -4.37 -5.27
CA LEU A 618 25.85 -3.45 -4.26
C LEU A 618 27.36 -3.64 -4.00
N LYS A 619 27.81 -4.90 -3.86
CA LYS A 619 29.25 -5.21 -3.72
C LYS A 619 30.05 -4.74 -4.94
N GLU A 620 29.52 -4.93 -6.15
CA GLU A 620 30.15 -4.47 -7.40
C GLU A 620 30.22 -2.94 -7.46
N LEU A 621 29.14 -2.25 -7.09
CA LEU A 621 29.05 -0.79 -7.08
C LEU A 621 30.17 -0.13 -6.24
N LEU A 622 30.51 -0.76 -5.11
CA LEU A 622 31.51 -0.24 -4.16
C LEU A 622 32.84 -1.01 -4.21
N ASP A 623 33.07 -1.83 -5.23
CA ASP A 623 34.29 -2.62 -5.43
C ASP A 623 34.69 -3.43 -4.17
N GLY A 624 33.70 -4.08 -3.56
CA GLY A 624 33.86 -4.86 -2.32
C GLY A 624 34.04 -4.06 -1.04
N ASN A 625 34.02 -2.72 -1.08
CA ASN A 625 34.21 -1.85 0.10
C ASN A 625 32.90 -1.62 0.89
N VAL A 626 32.11 -2.68 1.05
CA VAL A 626 30.84 -2.76 1.77
C VAL A 626 30.69 -4.20 2.25
N ASP A 627 30.09 -4.40 3.43
CA ASP A 627 29.79 -5.76 3.89
C ASP A 627 28.30 -6.10 3.77
N ILE A 628 28.02 -7.38 3.54
CA ILE A 628 26.68 -7.90 3.33
C ILE A 628 26.34 -8.92 4.42
N TYR A 629 25.15 -8.82 4.99
CA TYR A 629 24.61 -9.77 5.97
C TYR A 629 23.33 -10.44 5.46
N HIS A 630 23.05 -11.66 5.94
CA HIS A 630 21.87 -12.44 5.56
C HIS A 630 20.91 -12.69 6.73
N ASP A 631 21.41 -12.63 7.96
CA ASP A 631 20.64 -12.88 9.18
C ASP A 631 21.16 -12.05 10.36
N SER A 632 20.52 -12.25 11.52
CA SER A 632 20.85 -11.59 12.78
C SER A 632 22.26 -11.87 13.25
N ASP A 633 22.72 -13.11 13.14
CA ASP A 633 24.02 -13.52 13.70
C ASP A 633 25.16 -12.90 12.88
N GLU A 634 25.08 -12.98 11.55
CA GLU A 634 26.04 -12.33 10.66
C GLU A 634 26.07 -10.80 10.85
N LEU A 635 24.90 -10.17 11.01
CA LEU A 635 24.83 -8.72 11.23
C LEU A 635 25.54 -8.31 12.52
N MET A 636 25.28 -9.03 13.61
CA MET A 636 25.87 -8.73 14.91
C MET A 636 27.37 -9.04 14.96
N GLU A 637 27.82 -10.11 14.29
CA GLU A 637 29.24 -10.41 14.13
C GLU A 637 29.97 -9.29 13.39
N LYS A 638 29.41 -8.82 12.26
CA LYS A 638 30.00 -7.75 11.46
C LYS A 638 30.03 -6.43 12.23
N ILE A 639 28.95 -6.06 12.92
CA ILE A 639 28.92 -4.86 13.76
C ILE A 639 30.05 -4.92 14.80
N SER A 640 30.15 -6.04 15.53
CA SER A 640 31.17 -6.23 16.56
C SER A 640 32.59 -6.16 15.97
N PHE A 641 32.81 -6.83 14.84
CA PHE A 641 34.08 -6.83 14.12
C PHE A 641 34.49 -5.41 13.71
N TYR A 642 33.66 -4.69 12.95
CA TYR A 642 34.05 -3.37 12.43
C TYR A 642 34.06 -2.27 13.51
N LEU A 643 33.35 -2.43 14.63
CA LEU A 643 33.51 -1.55 15.78
C LEU A 643 34.86 -1.77 16.47
N GLY A 644 35.34 -3.01 16.57
CA GLY A 644 36.63 -3.37 17.16
C GLY A 644 37.86 -3.19 16.24
N HIS A 645 37.66 -3.06 14.92
CA HIS A 645 38.75 -2.98 13.93
C HIS A 645 38.75 -1.64 13.19
N LEU A 646 39.20 -0.59 13.89
CA LEU A 646 39.25 0.80 13.40
C LEU A 646 39.91 0.93 12.01
N GLU A 647 41.14 0.45 11.87
CA GLU A 647 41.93 0.64 10.64
C GLU A 647 41.29 -0.06 9.43
N THR A 648 40.78 -1.28 9.63
CA THR A 648 40.06 -2.03 8.58
C THR A 648 38.79 -1.31 8.16
N ARG A 649 37.95 -0.89 9.13
CA ARG A 649 36.71 -0.14 8.87
C ARG A 649 37.01 1.13 8.08
N LYS A 650 37.97 1.93 8.55
CA LYS A 650 38.35 3.21 7.97
C LYS A 650 38.88 3.05 6.53
N LEU A 651 39.77 2.08 6.31
CA LEU A 651 40.31 1.80 4.98
C LEU A 651 39.21 1.51 3.96
N LEU A 652 38.25 0.65 4.32
CA LEU A 652 37.14 0.30 3.43
C LEU A 652 36.21 1.50 3.21
N ALA A 653 35.86 2.24 4.28
CA ALA A 653 35.02 3.43 4.18
C ALA A 653 35.65 4.52 3.29
N ASP A 654 36.95 4.77 3.42
CA ASP A 654 37.68 5.74 2.60
C ASP A 654 37.72 5.34 1.12
N ARG A 655 37.88 4.04 0.83
CA ARG A 655 37.80 3.51 -0.55
C ARG A 655 36.40 3.68 -1.13
N ALA A 656 35.36 3.28 -0.40
CA ALA A 656 33.96 3.48 -0.82
C ALA A 656 33.64 4.96 -1.04
N GLN A 657 34.10 5.85 -0.15
CA GLN A 657 33.94 7.29 -0.28
C GLN A 657 34.56 7.80 -1.59
N ASN A 658 35.80 7.40 -1.87
CA ASN A 658 36.52 7.79 -3.08
C ASN A 658 35.82 7.29 -4.35
N ILE A 659 35.35 6.04 -4.36
CA ILE A 659 34.59 5.45 -5.47
C ILE A 659 33.34 6.28 -5.73
N VAL A 660 32.50 6.51 -4.71
CA VAL A 660 31.23 7.23 -4.89
C VAL A 660 31.44 8.67 -5.34
N ARG A 661 32.37 9.40 -4.70
CA ARG A 661 32.65 10.81 -5.03
C ARG A 661 33.23 11.00 -6.43
N ARG A 662 33.91 10.00 -7.00
CA ARG A 662 34.50 10.07 -8.34
C ARG A 662 33.60 9.51 -9.43
N ASN A 663 32.92 8.39 -9.17
CA ASN A 663 32.31 7.56 -10.23
C ASN A 663 30.78 7.49 -10.15
N HIS A 664 30.18 7.89 -9.02
CA HIS A 664 28.75 7.76 -8.79
C HIS A 664 28.09 9.10 -8.46
N THR A 665 28.30 10.10 -9.31
CA THR A 665 27.69 11.44 -9.15
C THR A 665 26.50 11.65 -10.06
N PHE A 666 25.54 12.49 -9.66
CA PHE A 666 24.43 12.87 -10.56
C PHE A 666 24.88 13.61 -11.81
N ARG A 667 26.08 14.23 -11.81
CA ARG A 667 26.68 14.81 -13.01
C ARG A 667 26.87 13.75 -14.10
N GLN A 668 27.46 12.62 -13.74
CA GLN A 668 27.62 11.48 -14.67
C GLN A 668 26.26 10.87 -15.05
N ARG A 669 25.30 10.84 -14.12
CA ARG A 669 23.94 10.33 -14.41
C ARG A 669 23.18 11.23 -15.38
N ALA A 670 23.38 12.55 -15.31
CA ALA A 670 22.82 13.49 -16.26
C ALA A 670 23.39 13.29 -17.66
N GLU A 671 24.69 13.02 -17.79
CA GLU A 671 25.33 12.67 -19.07
C GLU A 671 24.72 11.40 -19.68
N LEU A 672 24.64 10.33 -18.88
CA LEU A 672 24.02 9.05 -19.28
C LEU A 672 22.57 9.25 -19.74
N PHE A 673 21.77 9.93 -18.91
CA PHE A 673 20.37 10.21 -19.21
C PHE A 673 20.22 11.04 -20.50
N HIS A 674 21.01 12.11 -20.64
CA HIS A 674 20.98 12.96 -21.82
C HIS A 674 21.33 12.19 -23.09
N LYS A 675 22.36 11.34 -23.04
CA LYS A 675 22.78 10.50 -24.17
C LYS A 675 21.69 9.50 -24.57
N ILE A 676 21.08 8.81 -23.59
CA ILE A 676 19.99 7.86 -23.83
C ILE A 676 18.81 8.58 -24.48
N VAL A 677 18.31 9.65 -23.86
CA VAL A 677 17.09 10.33 -24.32
C VAL A 677 17.29 11.04 -25.65
N SER A 678 18.42 11.73 -25.85
CA SER A 678 18.70 12.42 -27.12
C SER A 678 18.82 11.45 -28.30
N SER A 679 19.25 10.20 -28.07
CA SER A 679 19.28 9.18 -29.12
C SER A 679 17.89 8.74 -29.61
N LYS A 680 16.85 8.98 -28.80
CA LYS A 680 15.45 8.59 -29.06
C LYS A 680 14.59 9.75 -29.59
N MET A 681 15.07 10.99 -29.44
CA MET A 681 14.38 12.23 -29.83
C MET A 681 14.51 12.59 -31.33
N LYS A 682 14.56 11.60 -32.23
CA LYS A 682 14.74 11.86 -33.67
C LYS A 682 13.48 12.39 -34.34
#